data_AF-A0A7Y9H7B0-F1
#
_entry.id   AF-A0A7Y9H7B0-F1
#
_cell.length_a   1.000
_cell.length_b   1.000
_cell.length_c   1.000
_cell.angle_alpha   90.00
_cell.angle_beta   90.00
_cell.angle_gamma   90.00
#
_symmetry.space_group_name_H-M   'P 1'
#
loop_
_entity.id
_entity.type
_entity.pdbx_description
1 polymer ?
#
loop_
_entity_poly.entity_id
_entity_poly.type
_entity_poly.pdbx_seq_one_letter_code
_entity_poly.pdbx_strand_id
1 'polypeptide(L)'
;MILFPHKAARDPGSSPAALEQLADSSRRGVVIAVAANPSTPVSALARLARSSDSAVRANVGGNPSTSGEVLAALAADPESGVEQRLAVASNESTPPETLQTLAGSKEPEIRRAVASNRATPLIARARLMTQTDLADVVRQTGFLGAPADRASIARAYGKHAERQVLVHDSEELVRRAVAEAQDVSRTTLEDLCGDSSPRVAALAQAKASSSPEVLARLVETDDLGVLTGLWRNPSTSAEDRPGIARRLASKSDAHTARQIAQHAAAPADVLQQLGRHPDDGVRETVARNASTPAETLAALAADPSEACRAAASESASAPAESLIRLAVDPSPKIRQGVAGNPATPSAILTRLADDTEMSVRAAVAANCSTPSMALQQLAAAMCRRVVEAGDAGNNTRWSAGYDSPSDEYNLTQVRIAEVSALEGLAANPSAPPDALIQIARTASTAFLRLPSGASRARTQGEDLLRSHRSLLDSLIANPALPEAGMSEVLRILLADDLSQALSKSRESILRGFLRRTTPIEILSRLRDAHWIAPRWTKKREYAPMDEGGSYYVDVLDPATFEKDRAALSHQFDIAISKLEWTKVAGGAAQALRFASAEATAPDILHELATSADVNVRRAVASNRSTPGSVLLSLARDQDPSVRRAAAAWTQRSCRHTEDIKAIQALVLLSRDDRGDVRAAVASNSGLAPYSEERKELLARLAFDPDPIVRRAVVDSYLNTDHWEDPPAAPLAHLVNEGEPDIWRAVAEFWRTPESVLDLLVATDDIDTHVGVAKHPKASAEQLARLVSSTNPTVLSVFCDPPSHYGRSQRPFDSREVIDALARNPIAPPAALARAARVTSDPALLNLIAVNPNAPQELLMELASGDSEDGVRAASLNSSIEVLRLAASNPACPGDVLEALLSHASDPDIRERLLRNSATTPEVLIRLVHDEPGPAEHA
;
A
#
# COMPACT_ATOMS: atom_id res chain seq x y z
N MET A 1 71.51 0.63 37.20
CA MET A 1 71.60 0.58 35.73
C MET A 1 71.41 -0.87 35.29
N ILE A 2 70.37 -1.17 34.51
CA ILE A 2 70.16 -2.51 33.95
C ILE A 2 71.14 -2.68 32.78
N LEU A 3 72.11 -3.59 32.93
CA LEU A 3 73.22 -3.77 31.97
C LEU A 3 72.77 -4.31 30.60
N PHE A 4 71.66 -5.06 30.55
CA PHE A 4 71.08 -5.63 29.32
C PHE A 4 69.55 -5.44 29.26
N PRO A 5 69.08 -4.21 29.01
CA PRO A 5 67.65 -3.85 29.13
C PRO A 5 66.73 -4.64 28.19
N HIS A 6 67.20 -5.00 26.99
CA HIS A 6 66.41 -5.78 26.03
C HIS A 6 66.26 -7.26 26.42
N LYS A 7 67.27 -7.84 27.09
CA LYS A 7 67.24 -9.24 27.54
C LYS A 7 66.34 -9.39 28.77
N ALA A 8 66.46 -8.44 29.72
CA ALA A 8 65.57 -8.36 30.87
C ALA A 8 64.10 -8.17 30.47
N ALA A 9 63.80 -7.26 29.54
CA ALA A 9 62.43 -7.03 29.08
C ALA A 9 61.74 -8.28 28.48
N ARG A 10 62.50 -9.20 27.85
CA ARG A 10 61.96 -10.43 27.24
C ARG A 10 61.86 -11.62 28.21
N ASP A 11 62.46 -11.53 29.38
CA ASP A 11 62.48 -12.63 30.35
C ASP A 11 61.17 -12.65 31.17
N PRO A 12 60.33 -13.70 31.08
CA PRO A 12 59.09 -13.82 31.86
C PRO A 12 59.33 -13.88 33.38
N GLY A 13 60.55 -14.18 33.84
CA GLY A 13 60.92 -14.17 35.25
C GLY A 13 61.37 -12.81 35.80
N SER A 14 61.33 -11.75 34.99
CA SER A 14 61.78 -10.42 35.38
C SER A 14 60.93 -9.81 36.49
N SER A 15 61.58 -9.10 37.41
CA SER A 15 60.87 -8.46 38.53
C SER A 15 59.95 -7.33 38.02
N PRO A 16 58.74 -7.18 38.57
CA PRO A 16 57.81 -6.11 38.17
C PRO A 16 58.42 -4.71 38.29
N ALA A 17 59.25 -4.48 39.32
CA ALA A 17 59.96 -3.21 39.52
C ALA A 17 60.99 -2.91 38.41
N ALA A 18 61.67 -3.94 37.88
CA ALA A 18 62.60 -3.77 36.76
C ALA A 18 61.84 -3.47 35.46
N LEU A 19 60.71 -4.14 35.21
CA LEU A 19 59.85 -3.89 34.05
C LEU A 19 59.20 -2.50 34.08
N GLU A 20 58.81 -2.01 35.27
CA GLU A 20 58.31 -0.64 35.47
C GLU A 20 59.35 0.43 35.09
N GLN A 21 60.63 0.21 35.44
CA GLN A 21 61.72 1.11 35.03
C GLN A 21 62.03 1.03 33.53
N LEU A 22 61.92 -0.16 32.94
CA LEU A 22 62.18 -0.38 31.51
C LEU A 22 61.05 0.16 30.62
N ALA A 23 59.85 0.35 31.15
CA ALA A 23 58.72 0.95 30.44
C ALA A 23 59.00 2.39 29.96
N ASP A 24 59.84 3.13 30.68
CA ASP A 24 60.24 4.52 30.35
C ASP A 24 61.45 4.62 29.39
N SER A 25 61.89 3.49 28.84
CA SER A 25 63.02 3.44 27.92
C SER A 25 62.72 4.17 26.59
N SER A 26 63.66 4.99 26.11
CA SER A 26 63.58 5.61 24.77
C SER A 26 63.80 4.61 23.61
N ARG A 27 64.24 3.38 23.92
CA ARG A 27 64.45 2.33 22.91
C ARG A 27 63.15 1.59 22.62
N ARG A 28 62.60 1.84 21.42
CA ARG A 28 61.39 1.17 20.87
C ARG A 28 61.34 -0.34 21.14
N GLY A 29 62.39 -1.09 20.81
CA GLY A 29 62.42 -2.55 20.96
C GLY A 29 62.36 -3.05 22.41
N VAL A 30 62.86 -2.26 23.37
CA VAL A 30 62.78 -2.59 24.81
C VAL A 30 61.35 -2.40 25.31
N VAL A 31 60.71 -1.29 24.93
CA VAL A 31 59.33 -0.96 25.33
C VAL A 31 58.33 -1.98 24.76
N ILE A 32 58.51 -2.41 23.52
CA ILE A 32 57.70 -3.49 22.92
C ILE A 32 57.86 -4.80 23.70
N ALA A 33 59.08 -5.16 24.08
CA ALA A 33 59.34 -6.37 24.86
C ALA A 33 58.73 -6.29 26.27
N VAL A 34 58.77 -5.13 26.93
CA VAL A 34 58.10 -4.91 28.22
C VAL A 34 56.58 -5.03 28.07
N ALA A 35 55.98 -4.43 27.03
CA ALA A 35 54.54 -4.53 26.79
C ALA A 35 54.06 -5.98 26.60
N ALA A 36 54.86 -6.83 25.94
CA ALA A 36 54.53 -8.23 25.69
C ALA A 36 54.81 -9.18 26.88
N ASN A 37 55.49 -8.71 27.93
CA ASN A 37 55.92 -9.57 29.03
C ASN A 37 54.77 -9.81 30.03
N PRO A 38 54.34 -11.08 30.28
CA PRO A 38 53.21 -11.38 31.17
C PRO A 38 53.36 -10.88 32.60
N SER A 39 54.60 -10.68 33.08
CA SER A 39 54.89 -10.19 34.44
C SER A 39 54.94 -8.66 34.54
N THR A 40 54.63 -7.93 33.46
CA THR A 40 54.58 -6.48 33.47
C THR A 40 53.40 -6.01 34.34
N PRO A 41 53.65 -5.13 35.33
CA PRO A 41 52.60 -4.66 36.23
C PRO A 41 51.56 -3.80 35.51
N VAL A 42 50.32 -3.83 36.01
CA VAL A 42 49.16 -3.09 35.44
C VAL A 42 49.44 -1.59 35.31
N SER A 43 50.18 -1.00 36.25
CA SER A 43 50.61 0.41 36.24
C SER A 43 51.46 0.75 35.01
N ALA A 44 52.45 -0.09 34.70
CA ALA A 44 53.28 0.07 33.51
C ALA A 44 52.46 -0.13 32.23
N LEU A 45 51.60 -1.16 32.18
CA LEU A 45 50.73 -1.42 31.04
C LEU A 45 49.77 -0.25 30.76
N ALA A 46 49.19 0.37 31.79
CA ALA A 46 48.34 1.54 31.66
C ALA A 46 49.07 2.78 31.10
N ARG A 47 50.37 2.95 31.44
CA ARG A 47 51.21 4.00 30.84
C ARG A 47 51.51 3.68 29.37
N LEU A 48 51.92 2.45 29.08
CA LEU A 48 52.27 2.00 27.74
C LEU A 48 51.08 2.00 26.77
N ALA A 49 49.85 1.83 27.27
CA ALA A 49 48.62 1.95 26.49
C ALA A 49 48.45 3.33 25.82
N ARG A 50 49.06 4.39 26.37
CA ARG A 50 49.05 5.76 25.82
C ARG A 50 50.21 6.05 24.87
N SER A 51 51.02 5.04 24.54
CA SER A 51 52.14 5.20 23.61
C SER A 51 51.65 5.56 22.21
N SER A 52 52.39 6.41 21.50
CA SER A 52 52.12 6.71 20.09
C SER A 52 52.43 5.54 19.16
N ASP A 53 53.20 4.54 19.61
CA ASP A 53 53.56 3.36 18.83
C ASP A 53 52.44 2.29 18.88
N SER A 54 51.84 2.02 17.71
CA SER A 54 50.77 1.03 17.55
C SER A 54 51.20 -0.39 17.96
N ALA A 55 52.47 -0.76 17.75
CA ALA A 55 52.97 -2.08 18.13
C ALA A 55 53.07 -2.23 19.65
N VAL A 56 53.40 -1.16 20.37
CA VAL A 56 53.40 -1.15 21.85
C VAL A 56 51.97 -1.32 22.34
N ARG A 57 51.00 -0.56 21.80
CA ARG A 57 49.58 -0.67 22.17
C ARG A 57 48.99 -2.05 21.90
N ALA A 58 49.33 -2.67 20.76
CA ALA A 58 48.87 -4.02 20.44
C ALA A 58 49.41 -5.08 21.43
N ASN A 59 50.70 -4.99 21.82
CA ASN A 59 51.27 -5.90 22.81
C ASN A 59 50.67 -5.68 24.21
N VAL A 60 50.34 -4.45 24.60
CA VAL A 60 49.57 -4.18 25.83
C VAL A 60 48.19 -4.82 25.75
N GLY A 61 47.50 -4.72 24.61
CA GLY A 61 46.18 -5.34 24.40
C GLY A 61 46.20 -6.86 24.53
N GLY A 62 47.25 -7.53 24.05
CA GLY A 62 47.40 -8.98 24.11
C GLY A 62 47.99 -9.51 25.43
N ASN A 63 48.40 -8.65 26.37
CA ASN A 63 49.03 -9.06 27.61
C ASN A 63 47.99 -9.58 28.63
N PRO A 64 48.12 -10.82 29.17
CA PRO A 64 47.14 -11.39 30.11
C PRO A 64 46.94 -10.56 31.40
N SER A 65 47.95 -9.79 31.79
CA SER A 65 47.94 -8.97 33.01
C SER A 65 47.31 -7.58 32.81
N THR A 66 46.88 -7.24 31.59
CA THR A 66 46.23 -5.95 31.32
C THR A 66 44.84 -5.90 31.95
N SER A 67 44.54 -4.80 32.65
CA SER A 67 43.23 -4.62 33.28
C SER A 67 42.12 -4.36 32.25
N GLY A 68 40.88 -4.74 32.59
CA GLY A 68 39.72 -4.53 31.74
C GLY A 68 39.49 -3.06 31.36
N GLU A 69 39.77 -2.12 32.27
CA GLU A 69 39.68 -0.68 31.99
C GLU A 69 40.64 -0.24 30.87
N VAL A 70 41.88 -0.74 30.89
CA VAL A 70 42.89 -0.43 29.87
C VAL A 70 42.52 -1.09 28.54
N LEU A 71 42.00 -2.32 28.56
CA LEU A 71 41.53 -3.03 27.36
C LEU A 71 40.34 -2.30 26.70
N ALA A 72 39.39 -1.82 27.50
CA ALA A 72 38.27 -1.02 27.01
C ALA A 72 38.74 0.29 26.37
N ALA A 73 39.71 0.98 27.00
CA ALA A 73 40.30 2.20 26.45
C ALA A 73 41.04 1.94 25.12
N LEU A 74 41.79 0.85 25.03
CA LEU A 74 42.49 0.46 23.79
C LEU A 74 41.53 0.06 22.66
N ALA A 75 40.36 -0.50 22.97
CA ALA A 75 39.34 -0.83 21.98
C ALA A 75 38.55 0.39 21.47
N ALA A 76 38.36 1.40 22.33
CA ALA A 76 37.62 2.62 22.00
C ALA A 76 38.47 3.67 21.25
N ASP A 77 39.77 3.46 21.14
CA ASP A 77 40.71 4.35 20.46
C ASP A 77 40.36 4.49 18.96
N PRO A 78 40.03 5.71 18.47
CA PRO A 78 39.67 5.94 17.06
C PRO A 78 40.85 5.73 16.09
N GLU A 79 42.09 5.75 16.58
CA GLU A 79 43.30 5.45 15.79
C GLU A 79 43.72 3.98 15.91
N SER A 80 42.87 3.11 16.47
CA SER A 80 43.19 1.69 16.68
C SER A 80 43.28 0.90 15.37
N GLY A 81 44.51 0.46 15.06
CA GLY A 81 44.78 -0.49 13.98
C GLY A 81 44.13 -1.86 14.22
N VAL A 82 44.02 -2.66 13.15
CA VAL A 82 43.42 -4.01 13.19
C VAL A 82 44.16 -4.91 14.21
N GLU A 83 45.50 -4.85 14.25
CA GLU A 83 46.33 -5.64 15.18
C GLU A 83 46.04 -5.33 16.66
N GLN A 84 45.81 -4.06 17.00
CA GLN A 84 45.47 -3.63 18.36
C GLN A 84 44.11 -4.17 18.79
N ARG A 85 43.08 -3.99 17.95
CA ARG A 85 41.72 -4.49 18.23
C ARG A 85 41.66 -6.01 18.25
N LEU A 86 42.46 -6.69 17.42
CA LEU A 86 42.60 -8.15 17.41
C LEU A 86 43.24 -8.67 18.71
N ALA A 87 44.30 -8.01 19.19
CA ALA A 87 44.98 -8.37 20.43
C ALA A 87 44.05 -8.20 21.65
N VAL A 88 43.29 -7.10 21.69
CA VAL A 88 42.26 -6.88 22.72
C VAL A 88 41.15 -7.94 22.63
N ALA A 89 40.65 -8.25 21.43
CA ALA A 89 39.62 -9.28 21.26
C ALA A 89 40.05 -10.68 21.72
N SER A 90 41.34 -11.02 21.58
CA SER A 90 41.89 -12.33 21.94
C SER A 90 42.21 -12.48 23.44
N ASN A 91 42.17 -11.39 24.20
CA ASN A 91 42.53 -11.39 25.62
C ASN A 91 41.34 -11.82 26.49
N GLU A 92 41.51 -12.86 27.32
CA GLU A 92 40.43 -13.38 28.18
C GLU A 92 40.01 -12.39 29.29
N SER A 93 40.85 -11.40 29.62
CA SER A 93 40.56 -10.34 30.60
C SER A 93 39.73 -9.19 30.01
N THR A 94 39.39 -9.23 28.72
CA THR A 94 38.63 -8.17 28.05
C THR A 94 37.19 -8.11 28.57
N PRO A 95 36.67 -6.92 28.95
CA PRO A 95 35.33 -6.78 29.48
C PRO A 95 34.25 -7.28 28.50
N PRO A 96 33.17 -7.91 29.00
CA PRO A 96 32.08 -8.41 28.15
C PRO A 96 31.46 -7.33 27.25
N GLU A 97 31.31 -6.10 27.75
CA GLU A 97 30.77 -4.97 27.00
C GLU A 97 31.66 -4.61 25.82
N THR A 98 32.98 -4.67 26.01
CA THR A 98 33.98 -4.43 24.95
C THR A 98 33.98 -5.56 23.92
N LEU A 99 33.85 -6.82 24.34
CA LEU A 99 33.70 -7.94 23.40
C LEU A 99 32.38 -7.83 22.60
N GLN A 100 31.31 -7.33 23.22
CA GLN A 100 30.04 -7.09 22.54
C GLN A 100 30.13 -6.00 21.46
N THR A 101 30.91 -4.94 21.68
CA THR A 101 31.15 -3.93 20.64
C THR A 101 32.04 -4.47 19.53
N LEU A 102 33.11 -5.20 19.87
CA LEU A 102 34.02 -5.80 18.89
C LEU A 102 33.37 -6.90 18.04
N ALA A 103 32.33 -7.58 18.54
CA ALA A 103 31.56 -8.55 17.75
C ALA A 103 30.90 -7.92 16.49
N GLY A 104 30.68 -6.59 16.48
CA GLY A 104 30.15 -5.84 15.35
C GLY A 104 31.21 -5.29 14.38
N SER A 105 32.49 -5.62 14.58
CA SER A 105 33.60 -5.17 13.74
C SER A 105 33.44 -5.62 12.27
N LYS A 106 33.81 -4.75 11.33
CA LYS A 106 33.80 -5.04 9.89
C LYS A 106 34.86 -6.08 9.51
N GLU A 107 35.93 -6.15 10.30
CA GLU A 107 37.09 -7.00 10.10
C GLU A 107 36.82 -8.46 10.55
N PRO A 108 36.90 -9.47 9.63
CA PRO A 108 36.58 -10.87 9.96
C PRO A 108 37.49 -11.49 11.04
N GLU A 109 38.75 -11.09 11.07
CA GLU A 109 39.74 -11.61 12.04
C GLU A 109 39.40 -11.22 13.47
N ILE A 110 38.93 -9.98 13.68
CA ILE A 110 38.49 -9.49 14.98
C ILE A 110 37.26 -10.27 15.43
N ARG A 111 36.27 -10.48 14.54
CA ARG A 111 35.07 -11.27 14.88
C ARG A 111 35.42 -12.72 15.23
N ARG A 112 36.38 -13.34 14.53
CA ARG A 112 36.87 -14.70 14.85
C ARG A 112 37.59 -14.76 16.20
N ALA A 113 38.38 -13.74 16.54
CA ALA A 113 39.01 -13.64 17.87
C ALA A 113 37.96 -13.51 18.98
N VAL A 114 36.96 -12.65 18.81
CA VAL A 114 35.84 -12.52 19.76
C VAL A 114 35.06 -13.85 19.88
N ALA A 115 34.82 -14.56 18.77
CA ALA A 115 34.16 -15.87 18.79
C ALA A 115 34.96 -16.95 19.55
N SER A 116 36.29 -16.84 19.53
CA SER A 116 37.21 -17.77 20.19
C SER A 116 37.43 -17.47 21.68
N ASN A 117 37.02 -16.27 22.13
CA ASN A 117 37.22 -15.82 23.50
C ASN A 117 36.09 -16.34 24.41
N ARG A 118 36.45 -17.03 25.50
CA ARG A 118 35.51 -17.63 26.45
C ARG A 118 34.76 -16.61 27.30
N ALA A 119 35.32 -15.40 27.47
CA ALA A 119 34.68 -14.30 28.18
C ALA A 119 33.60 -13.59 27.36
N THR A 120 33.45 -13.93 26.07
CA THR A 120 32.44 -13.30 25.21
C THR A 120 31.02 -13.56 25.71
N PRO A 121 30.21 -12.51 25.94
CA PRO A 121 28.87 -12.67 26.50
C PRO A 121 27.93 -13.40 25.53
N LEU A 122 26.94 -14.11 26.09
CA LEU A 122 26.00 -14.96 25.33
C LEU A 122 25.31 -14.19 24.18
N ILE A 123 24.96 -12.92 24.39
CA ILE A 123 24.30 -12.10 23.36
C ILE A 123 25.21 -11.82 22.16
N ALA A 124 26.52 -11.65 22.39
CA ALA A 124 27.51 -11.46 21.33
C ALA A 124 27.78 -12.78 20.62
N ARG A 125 27.88 -13.90 21.36
CA ARG A 125 28.01 -15.24 20.79
C ARG A 125 26.82 -15.60 19.90
N ALA A 126 25.60 -15.25 20.29
CA ALA A 126 24.41 -15.50 19.49
C ALA A 126 24.46 -14.74 18.15
N ARG A 127 24.93 -13.49 18.17
CA ARG A 127 25.16 -12.69 16.95
C ARG A 127 26.26 -13.27 16.06
N LEU A 128 27.30 -13.86 16.64
CA LEU A 128 28.39 -14.48 15.86
C LEU A 128 27.94 -15.83 15.29
N MET A 129 27.05 -16.55 15.96
CA MET A 129 26.52 -17.84 15.53
C MET A 129 25.61 -17.73 14.29
N THR A 130 25.04 -16.56 14.00
CA THR A 130 24.30 -16.33 12.74
C THR A 130 25.22 -16.20 11.52
N GLN A 131 26.53 -16.02 11.74
CA GLN A 131 27.52 -15.97 10.67
C GLN A 131 28.04 -17.38 10.39
N THR A 132 27.86 -17.84 9.15
CA THR A 132 28.15 -19.24 8.75
C THR A 132 29.60 -19.65 8.95
N ASP A 133 30.54 -18.70 8.85
CA ASP A 133 31.98 -18.91 9.00
C ASP A 133 32.46 -18.94 10.46
N LEU A 134 31.63 -18.49 11.41
CA LEU A 134 31.96 -18.39 12.84
C LEU A 134 31.13 -19.31 13.73
N ALA A 135 30.04 -19.88 13.23
CA ALA A 135 29.15 -20.75 14.00
C ALA A 135 29.91 -21.95 14.61
N ASP A 136 30.78 -22.61 13.86
CA ASP A 136 31.56 -23.75 14.36
C ASP A 136 32.56 -23.35 15.45
N VAL A 137 33.17 -22.16 15.31
CA VAL A 137 34.09 -21.62 16.32
C VAL A 137 33.35 -21.37 17.63
N VAL A 138 32.17 -20.75 17.56
CA VAL A 138 31.32 -20.50 18.74
C VAL A 138 30.82 -21.79 19.40
N ARG A 139 30.56 -22.85 18.63
CA ARG A 139 30.15 -24.16 19.17
C ARG A 139 31.29 -24.88 19.89
N GLN A 140 32.52 -24.75 19.40
CA GLN A 140 33.70 -25.42 19.97
C GLN A 140 34.26 -24.70 21.19
N THR A 141 33.98 -23.40 21.35
CA THR A 141 34.45 -22.62 22.49
C THR A 141 33.58 -22.86 23.73
N GLY A 142 34.19 -23.24 24.85
CA GLY A 142 33.49 -23.40 26.13
C GLY A 142 32.93 -22.07 26.67
N PHE A 143 32.10 -22.15 27.70
CA PHE A 143 31.57 -20.99 28.43
C PHE A 143 32.35 -20.73 29.71
N LEU A 144 32.65 -19.47 30.00
CA LEU A 144 33.11 -19.04 31.32
C LEU A 144 31.91 -18.97 32.30
N GLY A 145 32.11 -19.30 33.58
CA GLY A 145 31.09 -19.17 34.64
C GLY A 145 30.54 -20.50 35.18
N ALA A 146 29.76 -20.44 36.26
CA ALA A 146 29.17 -21.63 36.88
C ALA A 146 27.97 -22.17 36.06
N PRO A 147 27.79 -23.50 35.94
CA PRO A 147 26.65 -24.07 35.21
C PRO A 147 25.28 -23.63 35.76
N ALA A 148 25.18 -23.38 37.06
CA ALA A 148 23.95 -22.92 37.71
C ALA A 148 23.49 -21.53 37.23
N ASP A 149 24.43 -20.61 36.98
CA ASP A 149 24.13 -19.27 36.48
C ASP A 149 23.64 -19.33 35.03
N ARG A 150 24.29 -20.16 34.21
CA ARG A 150 23.89 -20.40 32.81
C ARG A 150 22.51 -21.06 32.72
N ALA A 151 22.23 -22.05 33.57
CA ALA A 151 20.92 -22.68 33.66
C ALA A 151 19.82 -21.68 34.11
N SER A 152 20.15 -20.74 35.00
CA SER A 152 19.24 -19.68 35.42
C SER A 152 18.92 -18.72 34.27
N ILE A 153 19.93 -18.33 33.48
CA ILE A 153 19.75 -17.54 32.26
C ILE A 153 18.88 -18.29 31.24
N ALA A 154 19.09 -19.60 31.07
CA ALA A 154 18.29 -20.42 30.16
C ALA A 154 16.80 -20.42 30.51
N ARG A 155 16.46 -20.41 31.81
CA ARG A 155 15.07 -20.36 32.31
C ARG A 155 14.45 -18.96 32.28
N ALA A 156 15.26 -17.90 32.21
CA ALA A 156 14.77 -16.52 32.19
C ALA A 156 14.00 -16.21 30.90
N TYR A 157 12.88 -15.50 31.00
CA TYR A 157 11.98 -15.18 29.88
C TYR A 157 12.63 -14.26 28.84
N GLY A 158 12.34 -14.46 27.55
CA GLY A 158 12.76 -13.56 26.47
C GLY A 158 14.22 -13.71 26.03
N LYS A 159 14.90 -14.79 26.43
CA LYS A 159 16.32 -15.07 26.16
C LYS A 159 16.54 -16.05 25.00
N HIS A 160 15.82 -15.84 23.90
CA HIS A 160 15.81 -16.78 22.76
C HIS A 160 17.19 -16.93 22.10
N ALA A 161 17.90 -15.82 21.89
CA ALA A 161 19.21 -15.80 21.24
C ALA A 161 20.27 -16.50 22.11
N GLU A 162 20.24 -16.26 23.42
CA GLU A 162 21.14 -16.90 24.37
C GLU A 162 20.87 -18.40 24.49
N ARG A 163 19.61 -18.84 24.46
CA ARG A 163 19.25 -20.27 24.47
C ARG A 163 19.81 -21.02 23.26
N GLN A 164 19.79 -20.43 22.07
CA GLN A 164 20.35 -21.05 20.86
C GLN A 164 21.84 -21.36 21.01
N VAL A 165 22.57 -20.53 21.75
CA VAL A 165 23.98 -20.75 22.07
C VAL A 165 24.13 -21.84 23.15
N LEU A 166 23.28 -21.81 24.18
CA LEU A 166 23.33 -22.76 25.30
C LEU A 166 22.88 -24.19 24.96
N VAL A 167 22.24 -24.41 23.81
CA VAL A 167 21.96 -25.77 23.29
C VAL A 167 23.23 -26.60 23.14
N HIS A 168 24.35 -25.95 22.85
CA HIS A 168 25.65 -26.60 22.67
C HIS A 168 26.52 -26.59 23.94
N ASP A 169 25.96 -26.26 25.11
CA ASP A 169 26.69 -26.30 26.38
C ASP A 169 27.15 -27.73 26.71
N SER A 170 28.35 -27.88 27.27
CA SER A 170 28.88 -29.19 27.67
C SER A 170 28.08 -29.81 28.81
N GLU A 171 27.42 -29.00 29.64
CA GLU A 171 26.71 -29.43 30.84
C GLU A 171 25.25 -29.82 30.57
N GLU A 172 24.86 -31.05 30.93
CA GLU A 172 23.49 -31.54 30.77
C GLU A 172 22.46 -30.65 31.50
N LEU A 173 22.80 -30.16 32.69
CA LEU A 173 21.90 -29.31 33.49
C LEU A 173 21.48 -28.03 32.74
N VAL A 174 22.40 -27.44 31.97
CA VAL A 174 22.15 -26.23 31.20
C VAL A 174 21.28 -26.55 30.00
N ARG A 175 21.59 -27.62 29.26
CA ARG A 175 20.78 -28.06 28.10
C ARG A 175 19.36 -28.48 28.50
N ARG A 176 19.21 -29.16 29.65
CA ARG A 176 17.88 -29.46 30.23
C ARG A 176 17.12 -28.18 30.59
N ALA A 177 17.78 -27.20 31.21
CA ALA A 177 17.16 -25.92 31.53
C ALA A 177 16.69 -25.15 30.28
N VAL A 178 17.44 -25.24 29.18
CA VAL A 178 16.99 -24.74 27.86
C VAL A 178 15.71 -25.45 27.42
N ALA A 179 15.68 -26.78 27.47
CA ALA A 179 14.50 -27.56 27.10
C ALA A 179 13.29 -27.33 28.02
N GLU A 180 13.48 -27.03 29.31
CA GLU A 180 12.43 -26.78 30.29
C GLU A 180 11.70 -25.45 30.10
N ALA A 181 12.38 -24.42 29.57
CA ALA A 181 11.83 -23.07 29.44
C ALA A 181 10.49 -23.04 28.66
N GLN A 182 9.65 -22.05 28.99
CA GLN A 182 8.28 -21.97 28.45
C GLN A 182 8.22 -21.43 27.01
N ASP A 183 9.18 -20.60 26.62
CA ASP A 183 9.25 -19.81 25.40
C ASP A 183 10.45 -20.23 24.52
N VAL A 184 10.65 -21.53 24.32
CA VAL A 184 11.74 -22.06 23.49
C VAL A 184 11.31 -22.09 22.02
N SER A 185 12.18 -21.63 21.12
CA SER A 185 11.95 -21.72 19.67
C SER A 185 11.97 -23.18 19.20
N ARG A 186 11.15 -23.48 18.20
CA ARG A 186 11.06 -24.81 17.60
C ARG A 186 12.41 -25.32 17.09
N THR A 187 13.19 -24.46 16.45
CA THR A 187 14.54 -24.77 15.94
C THR A 187 15.48 -25.27 17.05
N THR A 188 15.46 -24.58 18.19
CA THR A 188 16.26 -24.92 19.37
C THR A 188 15.82 -26.25 20.00
N LEU A 189 14.52 -26.56 19.97
CA LEU A 189 14.03 -27.87 20.41
C LEU A 189 14.40 -28.99 19.42
N GLU A 190 14.38 -28.72 18.12
CA GLU A 190 14.79 -29.68 17.08
C GLU A 190 16.27 -30.06 17.23
N ASP A 191 17.15 -29.10 17.53
CA ASP A 191 18.56 -29.35 17.83
C ASP A 191 18.74 -30.27 19.05
N LEU A 192 17.90 -30.10 20.09
CA LEU A 192 17.94 -30.90 21.32
C LEU A 192 17.28 -32.28 21.19
N CYS A 193 16.49 -32.54 20.14
CA CYS A 193 15.85 -33.85 19.94
C CYS A 193 16.86 -34.99 19.73
N GLY A 194 18.06 -34.66 19.24
CA GLY A 194 19.19 -35.58 19.05
C GLY A 194 20.26 -35.50 20.15
N ASP A 195 19.96 -34.90 21.30
CA ASP A 195 20.94 -34.72 22.38
C ASP A 195 21.49 -36.07 22.87
N SER A 196 22.77 -36.06 23.25
CA SER A 196 23.45 -37.18 23.91
C SER A 196 22.76 -37.67 25.20
N SER A 197 22.10 -36.78 25.96
CA SER A 197 21.33 -37.16 27.14
C SER A 197 19.90 -37.57 26.76
N PRO A 198 19.47 -38.80 27.09
CA PRO A 198 18.11 -39.25 26.80
C PRO A 198 17.05 -38.43 27.53
N ARG A 199 17.37 -37.81 28.67
CA ARG A 199 16.44 -36.96 29.43
C ARG A 199 16.18 -35.63 28.72
N VAL A 200 17.22 -35.03 28.16
CA VAL A 200 17.11 -33.78 27.39
C VAL A 200 16.39 -34.04 26.07
N ALA A 201 16.80 -35.12 25.37
CA ALA A 201 16.16 -35.54 24.13
C ALA A 201 14.67 -35.85 24.32
N ALA A 202 14.29 -36.59 25.37
CA ALA A 202 12.89 -36.91 25.68
C ALA A 202 12.04 -35.65 25.92
N LEU A 203 12.57 -34.66 26.65
CA LEU A 203 11.86 -33.41 26.92
C LEU A 203 11.69 -32.55 25.66
N ALA A 204 12.74 -32.47 24.84
CA ALA A 204 12.70 -31.77 23.55
C ALA A 204 11.71 -32.44 22.59
N GLN A 205 11.76 -33.77 22.47
CA GLN A 205 10.83 -34.56 21.67
C GLN A 205 9.38 -34.40 22.16
N ALA A 206 9.15 -34.40 23.47
CA ALA A 206 7.81 -34.18 24.02
C ALA A 206 7.20 -32.83 23.60
N LYS A 207 8.02 -31.78 23.48
CA LYS A 207 7.57 -30.43 23.09
C LYS A 207 7.51 -30.21 21.57
N ALA A 208 8.41 -30.81 20.79
CA ALA A 208 8.59 -30.49 19.37
C ALA A 208 8.22 -31.61 18.39
N SER A 209 8.20 -32.87 18.82
CA SER A 209 7.92 -33.99 17.92
C SER A 209 6.49 -33.92 17.39
N SER A 210 6.34 -34.19 16.10
CA SER A 210 5.06 -34.39 15.43
C SER A 210 4.76 -35.87 15.16
N SER A 211 5.65 -36.79 15.54
CA SER A 211 5.46 -38.24 15.36
C SER A 211 4.67 -38.85 16.52
N PRO A 212 3.48 -39.41 16.27
CA PRO A 212 2.66 -40.05 17.31
C PRO A 212 3.37 -41.22 17.98
N GLU A 213 4.16 -42.00 17.23
CA GLU A 213 4.89 -43.16 17.77
C GLU A 213 5.95 -42.75 18.81
N VAL A 214 6.66 -41.65 18.55
CA VAL A 214 7.66 -41.10 19.47
C VAL A 214 6.97 -40.57 20.73
N LEU A 215 5.85 -39.85 20.56
CA LEU A 215 5.10 -39.30 21.69
C LEU A 215 4.49 -40.40 22.57
N ALA A 216 3.94 -41.48 21.98
CA ALA A 216 3.38 -42.61 22.70
C ALA A 216 4.41 -43.29 23.62
N ARG A 217 5.64 -43.50 23.12
CA ARG A 217 6.75 -44.05 23.92
C ARG A 217 7.14 -43.16 25.11
N LEU A 218 6.97 -41.85 24.99
CA LEU A 218 7.30 -40.89 26.04
C LEU A 218 6.22 -40.81 27.13
N VAL A 219 4.99 -41.28 26.88
CA VAL A 219 3.89 -41.28 27.87
C VAL A 219 4.23 -42.14 29.09
N GLU A 220 4.99 -43.22 28.91
CA GLU A 220 5.36 -44.16 29.97
C GLU A 220 6.37 -43.59 30.99
N THR A 221 6.96 -42.42 30.72
CA THR A 221 7.94 -41.80 31.62
C THR A 221 7.33 -41.30 32.93
N ASP A 222 8.10 -41.33 34.03
CA ASP A 222 7.76 -40.68 35.31
C ASP A 222 8.29 -39.23 35.43
N ASP A 223 9.02 -38.72 34.42
CA ASP A 223 9.54 -37.35 34.45
C ASP A 223 8.40 -36.34 34.21
N LEU A 224 8.04 -35.58 35.25
CA LEU A 224 6.99 -34.56 35.22
C LEU A 224 7.24 -33.48 34.17
N GLY A 225 8.51 -33.16 33.88
CA GLY A 225 8.86 -32.18 32.84
C GLY A 225 8.47 -32.67 31.45
N VAL A 226 8.73 -33.96 31.16
CA VAL A 226 8.37 -34.59 29.89
C VAL A 226 6.84 -34.69 29.77
N LEU A 227 6.15 -35.13 30.82
CA LEU A 227 4.68 -35.18 30.86
C LEU A 227 4.04 -33.80 30.65
N THR A 228 4.60 -32.75 31.24
CA THR A 228 4.14 -31.36 31.02
C THR A 228 4.39 -30.90 29.59
N GLY A 229 5.50 -31.32 28.98
CA GLY A 229 5.78 -31.10 27.56
C GLY A 229 4.76 -31.78 26.65
N LEU A 230 4.46 -33.06 26.91
CA LEU A 230 3.46 -33.84 26.18
C LEU A 230 2.06 -33.25 26.31
N TRP A 231 1.69 -32.76 27.50
CA TRP A 231 0.39 -32.12 27.72
C TRP A 231 0.19 -30.87 26.85
N ARG A 232 1.26 -30.09 26.65
CA ARG A 232 1.24 -28.86 25.84
C ARG A 232 1.39 -29.11 24.35
N ASN A 233 1.80 -30.30 23.93
CA ASN A 233 2.01 -30.61 22.52
C ASN A 233 0.68 -30.89 21.81
N PRO A 234 0.33 -30.12 20.76
CA PRO A 234 -0.89 -30.33 19.97
C PRO A 234 -0.97 -31.71 19.32
N SER A 235 0.18 -32.34 19.05
CA SER A 235 0.30 -33.62 18.34
C SER A 235 0.15 -34.84 19.26
N THR A 236 0.06 -34.65 20.58
CA THR A 236 -0.19 -35.74 21.53
C THR A 236 -1.58 -36.32 21.31
N SER A 237 -1.68 -37.65 21.23
CA SER A 237 -2.95 -38.36 21.00
C SER A 237 -4.01 -37.98 22.02
N ALA A 238 -5.26 -37.86 21.57
CA ALA A 238 -6.40 -37.62 22.44
C ALA A 238 -6.63 -38.77 23.43
N GLU A 239 -6.19 -39.99 23.12
CA GLU A 239 -6.31 -41.17 23.99
C GLU A 239 -5.33 -41.14 25.18
N ASP A 240 -4.13 -40.60 24.96
CA ASP A 240 -3.06 -40.57 25.98
C ASP A 240 -3.19 -39.39 26.95
N ARG A 241 -3.75 -38.27 26.48
CA ARG A 241 -3.92 -37.02 27.23
C ARG A 241 -4.60 -37.22 28.60
N PRO A 242 -5.71 -37.98 28.73
CA PRO A 242 -6.31 -38.23 30.02
C PRO A 242 -5.39 -38.92 31.03
N GLY A 243 -4.58 -39.89 30.57
CA GLY A 243 -3.61 -40.59 31.43
C GLY A 243 -2.52 -39.65 31.95
N ILE A 244 -2.02 -38.76 31.08
CA ILE A 244 -1.03 -37.73 31.43
C ILE A 244 -1.61 -36.73 32.45
N ALA A 245 -2.83 -36.24 32.20
CA ALA A 245 -3.51 -35.28 33.08
C ALA A 245 -3.68 -35.80 34.51
N ARG A 246 -4.12 -37.06 34.68
CA ARG A 246 -4.28 -37.68 36.02
C ARG A 246 -2.96 -37.74 36.78
N ARG A 247 -1.87 -38.08 36.10
CA ARG A 247 -0.54 -38.19 36.72
C ARG A 247 -0.02 -36.82 37.15
N LEU A 248 -0.15 -35.82 36.28
CA LEU A 248 0.26 -34.44 36.59
C LEU A 248 -0.57 -33.87 37.76
N ALA A 249 -1.91 -33.97 37.70
CA ALA A 249 -2.81 -33.39 38.70
C ALA A 249 -2.57 -33.88 40.14
N SER A 250 -2.02 -35.09 40.31
CA SER A 250 -1.70 -35.66 41.63
C SER A 250 -0.39 -35.17 42.25
N LYS A 251 0.56 -34.65 41.44
CA LYS A 251 1.95 -34.40 41.86
C LYS A 251 2.45 -33.00 41.52
N SER A 252 1.65 -32.17 40.84
CA SER A 252 2.09 -30.89 40.30
C SER A 252 1.73 -29.69 41.17
N ASP A 253 2.39 -28.56 40.93
CA ASP A 253 2.13 -27.26 41.55
C ASP A 253 0.86 -26.58 41.00
N ALA A 254 0.42 -25.49 41.64
CA ALA A 254 -0.77 -24.74 41.25
C ALA A 254 -0.70 -24.21 39.80
N HIS A 255 0.49 -23.88 39.31
CA HIS A 255 0.70 -23.42 37.94
C HIS A 255 0.38 -24.51 36.91
N THR A 256 0.92 -25.71 37.09
CA THR A 256 0.63 -26.86 36.22
C THR A 256 -0.84 -27.26 36.33
N ALA A 257 -1.42 -27.22 37.53
CA ALA A 257 -2.85 -27.50 37.73
C ALA A 257 -3.75 -26.53 36.93
N ARG A 258 -3.44 -25.22 36.90
CA ARG A 258 -4.15 -24.25 36.05
C ARG A 258 -3.99 -24.58 34.57
N GLN A 259 -2.79 -24.96 34.11
CA GLN A 259 -2.57 -25.32 32.71
C GLN A 259 -3.39 -26.56 32.29
N ILE A 260 -3.55 -27.53 33.18
CA ILE A 260 -4.43 -28.68 32.95
C ILE A 260 -5.88 -28.20 32.86
N ALA A 261 -6.34 -27.41 33.83
CA ALA A 261 -7.70 -26.92 33.88
C ALA A 261 -8.08 -25.97 32.74
N GLN A 262 -7.12 -25.27 32.10
CA GLN A 262 -7.39 -24.41 30.93
C GLN A 262 -7.63 -25.19 29.64
N HIS A 263 -7.16 -26.44 29.56
CA HIS A 263 -7.19 -27.18 28.31
C HIS A 263 -8.59 -27.74 28.02
N ALA A 264 -9.09 -27.57 26.80
CA ALA A 264 -10.45 -28.01 26.42
C ALA A 264 -10.65 -29.53 26.57
N ALA A 265 -9.60 -30.33 26.38
CA ALA A 265 -9.62 -31.79 26.52
C ALA A 265 -9.31 -32.28 27.96
N ALA A 266 -9.40 -31.42 28.97
CA ALA A 266 -9.22 -31.84 30.36
C ALA A 266 -10.30 -32.86 30.76
N PRO A 267 -9.92 -34.04 31.31
CA PRO A 267 -10.89 -35.05 31.72
C PRO A 267 -11.79 -34.58 32.87
N ALA A 268 -13.06 -35.02 32.85
CA ALA A 268 -14.06 -34.68 33.85
C ALA A 268 -13.66 -35.07 35.29
N ASP A 269 -13.05 -36.24 35.48
CA ASP A 269 -12.55 -36.72 36.77
C ASP A 269 -11.41 -35.85 37.31
N VAL A 270 -10.51 -35.41 36.42
CA VAL A 270 -9.41 -34.50 36.77
C VAL A 270 -9.94 -33.11 37.10
N LEU A 271 -10.89 -32.58 36.32
CA LEU A 271 -11.53 -31.29 36.62
C LEU A 271 -12.29 -31.33 37.95
N GLN A 272 -12.95 -32.46 38.28
CA GLN A 272 -13.60 -32.65 39.58
C GLN A 272 -12.59 -32.65 40.73
N GLN A 273 -11.42 -33.26 40.56
CA GLN A 273 -10.32 -33.23 41.53
C GLN A 273 -9.77 -31.80 41.69
N LEU A 274 -9.46 -31.12 40.59
CA LEU A 274 -8.94 -29.75 40.60
C LEU A 274 -9.96 -28.72 41.11
N GLY A 275 -11.25 -28.99 40.98
CA GLY A 275 -12.33 -28.19 41.56
C GLY A 275 -12.32 -28.16 43.09
N ARG A 276 -11.54 -29.04 43.75
CA ARG A 276 -11.34 -29.06 45.21
C ARG A 276 -9.95 -28.57 45.63
N HIS A 277 -9.20 -27.99 44.69
CA HIS A 277 -7.82 -27.54 44.93
C HIS A 277 -7.80 -26.36 45.92
N PRO A 278 -6.80 -26.26 46.83
CA PRO A 278 -6.73 -25.19 47.82
C PRO A 278 -6.58 -23.79 47.21
N ASP A 279 -5.84 -23.67 46.10
CA ASP A 279 -5.72 -22.44 45.32
C ASP A 279 -7.04 -22.10 44.60
N ASP A 280 -7.58 -20.92 44.86
CA ASP A 280 -8.80 -20.41 44.24
C ASP A 280 -8.65 -20.12 42.74
N GLY A 281 -7.48 -19.67 42.30
CA GLY A 281 -7.18 -19.48 40.87
C GLY A 281 -7.29 -20.79 40.06
N VAL A 282 -6.90 -21.94 40.63
CA VAL A 282 -7.15 -23.26 40.01
C VAL A 282 -8.64 -23.55 39.92
N ARG A 283 -9.40 -23.34 41.01
CA ARG A 283 -10.85 -23.59 41.05
C ARG A 283 -11.63 -22.69 40.08
N GLU A 284 -11.25 -21.41 39.99
CA GLU A 284 -11.80 -20.45 39.03
C GLU A 284 -11.55 -20.89 37.59
N THR A 285 -10.34 -21.38 37.31
CA THR A 285 -9.97 -21.91 35.98
C THR A 285 -10.82 -23.13 35.62
N VAL A 286 -11.06 -24.02 36.59
CA VAL A 286 -11.98 -25.16 36.42
C VAL A 286 -13.40 -24.67 36.12
N ALA A 287 -13.92 -23.67 36.84
CA ALA A 287 -15.26 -23.14 36.58
C ALA A 287 -15.43 -22.57 35.15
N ARG A 288 -14.38 -21.94 34.60
CA ARG A 288 -14.38 -21.38 33.23
C ARG A 288 -14.25 -22.43 32.12
N ASN A 289 -13.84 -23.66 32.44
CA ASN A 289 -13.68 -24.69 31.43
C ASN A 289 -15.06 -25.23 31.00
N ALA A 290 -15.33 -25.24 29.69
CA ALA A 290 -16.59 -25.70 29.12
C ALA A 290 -16.87 -27.20 29.36
N SER A 291 -15.81 -28.00 29.56
CA SER A 291 -15.86 -29.44 29.82
C SER A 291 -16.08 -29.78 31.30
N THR A 292 -16.23 -28.77 32.17
CA THR A 292 -16.41 -28.99 33.60
C THR A 292 -17.77 -29.64 33.90
N PRO A 293 -17.81 -30.75 34.65
CA PRO A 293 -19.05 -31.44 34.98
C PRO A 293 -20.03 -30.55 35.77
N ALA A 294 -21.32 -30.71 35.50
CA ALA A 294 -22.43 -30.02 36.15
C ALA A 294 -22.35 -30.07 37.69
N GLU A 295 -22.01 -31.23 38.28
CA GLU A 295 -21.86 -31.39 39.73
C GLU A 295 -20.71 -30.55 40.30
N THR A 296 -19.61 -30.43 39.55
CA THR A 296 -18.45 -29.63 39.96
C THR A 296 -18.78 -28.14 39.85
N LEU A 297 -19.48 -27.73 38.78
CA LEU A 297 -19.99 -26.35 38.66
C LEU A 297 -20.97 -26.00 39.78
N ALA A 298 -21.84 -26.93 40.19
CA ALA A 298 -22.75 -26.71 41.32
C ALA A 298 -22.01 -26.48 42.64
N ALA A 299 -20.90 -27.20 42.88
CA ALA A 299 -20.03 -26.96 44.02
C ALA A 299 -19.33 -25.60 43.94
N LEU A 300 -18.80 -25.24 42.75
CA LEU A 300 -18.11 -23.96 42.52
C LEU A 300 -19.05 -22.75 42.56
N ALA A 301 -20.33 -22.93 42.22
CA ALA A 301 -21.38 -21.92 42.39
C ALA A 301 -21.67 -21.61 43.88
N ALA A 302 -21.29 -22.49 44.80
CA ALA A 302 -21.36 -22.27 46.24
C ALA A 302 -19.99 -21.97 46.87
N ASP A 303 -18.94 -21.75 46.06
CA ASP A 303 -17.59 -21.52 46.56
C ASP A 303 -17.50 -20.20 47.37
N PRO A 304 -16.69 -20.17 48.44
CA PRO A 304 -16.44 -18.93 49.18
C PRO A 304 -15.87 -17.80 48.31
N SER A 305 -15.06 -18.13 47.30
CA SER A 305 -14.46 -17.16 46.39
C SER A 305 -15.49 -16.58 45.41
N GLU A 306 -15.63 -15.26 45.40
CA GLU A 306 -16.48 -14.53 44.44
C GLU A 306 -16.08 -14.83 42.99
N ALA A 307 -14.78 -14.96 42.71
CA ALA A 307 -14.27 -15.25 41.37
C ALA A 307 -14.73 -16.62 40.85
N CYS A 308 -14.76 -17.64 41.72
CA CYS A 308 -15.26 -18.97 41.39
C CYS A 308 -16.76 -18.95 41.11
N ARG A 309 -17.55 -18.25 41.94
CA ARG A 309 -19.00 -18.11 41.73
C ARG A 309 -19.34 -17.34 40.45
N ALA A 310 -18.59 -16.27 40.14
CA ALA A 310 -18.74 -15.51 38.90
C ALA A 310 -18.44 -16.39 37.67
N ALA A 311 -17.31 -17.11 37.66
CA ALA A 311 -16.97 -18.03 36.59
C ALA A 311 -18.01 -19.15 36.42
N ALA A 312 -18.56 -19.68 37.51
CA ALA A 312 -19.64 -20.67 37.45
C ALA A 312 -20.94 -20.07 36.87
N SER A 313 -21.26 -18.81 37.18
CA SER A 313 -22.46 -18.13 36.65
C SER A 313 -22.43 -17.91 35.14
N GLU A 314 -21.23 -17.72 34.57
CA GLU A 314 -21.02 -17.48 33.14
C GLU A 314 -20.94 -18.77 32.31
N SER A 315 -20.78 -19.93 32.98
CA SER A 315 -20.63 -21.21 32.29
C SER A 315 -21.94 -21.68 31.65
N ALA A 316 -21.93 -21.94 30.34
CA ALA A 316 -23.10 -22.42 29.61
C ALA A 316 -23.60 -23.80 30.11
N SER A 317 -22.74 -24.58 30.78
CA SER A 317 -23.06 -25.89 31.37
C SER A 317 -23.54 -25.78 32.83
N ALA A 318 -23.72 -24.56 33.35
CA ALA A 318 -24.15 -24.35 34.73
C ALA A 318 -25.56 -24.94 34.96
N PRO A 319 -25.75 -25.74 36.02
CA PRO A 319 -27.07 -26.28 36.35
C PRO A 319 -28.08 -25.17 36.67
N ALA A 320 -29.32 -25.33 36.22
CA ALA A 320 -30.39 -24.34 36.45
C ALA A 320 -30.59 -24.02 37.94
N GLU A 321 -30.51 -25.01 38.83
CA GLU A 321 -30.60 -24.81 40.29
C GLU A 321 -29.48 -23.92 40.84
N SER A 322 -28.27 -24.02 40.27
CA SER A 322 -27.14 -23.18 40.64
C SER A 322 -27.36 -21.74 40.20
N LEU A 323 -27.86 -21.54 38.97
CA LEU A 323 -28.22 -20.22 38.46
C LEU A 323 -29.35 -19.56 39.27
N ILE A 324 -30.35 -20.33 39.72
CA ILE A 324 -31.42 -19.84 40.61
C ILE A 324 -30.85 -19.31 41.93
N ARG A 325 -29.87 -20.01 42.52
CA ARG A 325 -29.18 -19.58 43.74
C ARG A 325 -28.32 -18.33 43.51
N LEU A 326 -27.54 -18.31 42.44
CA LEU A 326 -26.66 -17.19 42.10
C LEU A 326 -27.44 -15.93 41.69
N ALA A 327 -28.68 -16.07 41.22
CA ALA A 327 -29.55 -14.94 40.89
C ALA A 327 -29.94 -14.07 42.10
N VAL A 328 -29.69 -14.51 43.34
CA VAL A 328 -29.86 -13.70 44.56
C VAL A 328 -28.52 -13.42 45.25
N ASP A 329 -27.39 -13.66 44.57
CA ASP A 329 -26.07 -13.37 45.12
C ASP A 329 -25.93 -11.86 45.40
N PRO A 330 -25.32 -11.46 46.53
CA PRO A 330 -25.11 -10.06 46.86
C PRO A 330 -24.28 -9.31 45.80
N SER A 331 -23.35 -9.98 45.10
CA SER A 331 -22.53 -9.36 44.07
C SER A 331 -23.32 -9.12 42.78
N PRO A 332 -23.45 -7.87 42.31
CA PRO A 332 -24.12 -7.57 41.04
C PRO A 332 -23.40 -8.20 39.84
N LYS A 333 -22.09 -8.44 39.91
CA LYS A 333 -21.32 -9.10 38.84
C LYS A 333 -21.80 -10.54 38.62
N ILE A 334 -22.07 -11.26 39.70
CA ILE A 334 -22.56 -12.64 39.62
C ILE A 334 -23.99 -12.65 39.08
N ARG A 335 -24.88 -11.75 39.56
CA ARG A 335 -26.24 -11.62 39.01
C ARG A 335 -26.25 -11.25 37.53
N GLN A 336 -25.30 -10.41 37.09
CA GLN A 336 -25.10 -10.07 35.68
C GLN A 336 -24.66 -11.30 34.87
N GLY A 337 -23.74 -12.11 35.38
CA GLY A 337 -23.33 -13.37 34.75
C GLY A 337 -24.50 -14.34 34.58
N VAL A 338 -25.34 -14.48 35.61
CA VAL A 338 -26.59 -15.25 35.51
C VAL A 338 -27.53 -14.66 34.47
N ALA A 339 -27.75 -13.34 34.47
CA ALA A 339 -28.63 -12.69 33.49
C ALA A 339 -28.17 -12.88 32.04
N GLY A 340 -26.86 -12.89 31.78
CA GLY A 340 -26.27 -13.10 30.46
C GLY A 340 -26.17 -14.56 30.03
N ASN A 341 -26.35 -15.53 30.94
CA ASN A 341 -26.17 -16.94 30.63
C ASN A 341 -27.37 -17.50 29.82
N PRO A 342 -27.14 -18.12 28.65
CA PRO A 342 -28.21 -18.69 27.83
C PRO A 342 -29.02 -19.80 28.52
N ALA A 343 -28.43 -20.50 29.50
CA ALA A 343 -29.06 -21.58 30.27
C ALA A 343 -29.97 -21.06 31.40
N THR A 344 -30.03 -19.74 31.63
CA THR A 344 -30.83 -19.17 32.72
C THR A 344 -32.33 -19.35 32.47
N PRO A 345 -33.07 -19.92 33.43
CA PRO A 345 -34.51 -20.11 33.29
C PRO A 345 -35.26 -18.78 33.11
N SER A 346 -36.28 -18.80 32.25
CA SER A 346 -37.11 -17.64 31.93
C SER A 346 -37.70 -16.92 33.16
N ALA A 347 -38.16 -17.68 34.15
CA ALA A 347 -38.70 -17.14 35.41
C ALA A 347 -37.67 -16.30 36.19
N ILE A 348 -36.39 -16.67 36.12
CA ILE A 348 -35.30 -15.93 36.75
C ILE A 348 -34.96 -14.67 35.94
N LEU A 349 -34.94 -14.76 34.61
CA LEU A 349 -34.76 -13.59 33.74
C LEU A 349 -35.87 -12.55 33.96
N THR A 350 -37.12 -12.97 34.13
CA THR A 350 -38.22 -12.07 34.49
C THR A 350 -37.99 -11.37 35.83
N ARG A 351 -37.48 -12.08 36.84
CA ARG A 351 -37.17 -11.46 38.13
C ARG A 351 -35.97 -10.50 38.06
N LEU A 352 -34.94 -10.85 37.30
CA LEU A 352 -33.74 -10.03 37.12
C LEU A 352 -33.99 -8.80 36.21
N ALA A 353 -35.09 -8.79 35.45
CA ALA A 353 -35.52 -7.61 34.70
C ALA A 353 -35.82 -6.41 35.62
N ASP A 354 -36.24 -6.67 36.85
CA ASP A 354 -36.50 -5.67 37.90
C ASP A 354 -35.31 -5.49 38.87
N ASP A 355 -34.12 -6.04 38.55
CA ASP A 355 -32.94 -5.89 39.41
C ASP A 355 -32.59 -4.40 39.59
N THR A 356 -32.06 -4.05 40.77
CA THR A 356 -31.67 -2.67 41.08
C THR A 356 -30.52 -2.19 40.20
N GLU A 357 -29.62 -3.09 39.81
CA GLU A 357 -28.40 -2.77 39.08
C GLU A 357 -28.63 -2.69 37.56
N MET A 358 -28.07 -1.65 36.92
CA MET A 358 -28.27 -1.41 35.49
C MET A 358 -27.57 -2.46 34.62
N SER A 359 -26.38 -2.91 35.01
CA SER A 359 -25.63 -3.92 34.25
C SER A 359 -26.36 -5.27 34.20
N VAL A 360 -27.09 -5.63 35.25
CA VAL A 360 -27.92 -6.85 35.31
C VAL A 360 -29.10 -6.74 34.35
N ARG A 361 -29.84 -5.62 34.40
CA ARG A 361 -30.96 -5.37 33.48
C ARG A 361 -30.52 -5.35 32.01
N ALA A 362 -29.36 -4.78 31.71
CA ALA A 362 -28.79 -4.80 30.37
C ALA A 362 -28.45 -6.21 29.89
N ALA A 363 -27.90 -7.06 30.76
CA ALA A 363 -27.62 -8.46 30.44
C ALA A 363 -28.92 -9.26 30.19
N VAL A 364 -29.99 -9.03 30.96
CA VAL A 364 -31.32 -9.60 30.69
C VAL A 364 -31.84 -9.16 29.31
N ALA A 365 -31.65 -7.89 28.96
CA ALA A 365 -32.08 -7.34 27.67
C ALA A 365 -31.40 -8.03 26.48
N ALA A 366 -30.11 -8.34 26.62
CA ALA A 366 -29.29 -8.98 25.59
C ALA A 366 -29.46 -10.51 25.52
N ASN A 367 -30.06 -11.14 26.53
CA ASN A 367 -30.24 -12.59 26.56
C ASN A 367 -31.42 -13.03 25.66
N CYS A 368 -31.13 -13.84 24.63
CA CYS A 368 -32.12 -14.35 23.69
C CYS A 368 -33.17 -15.28 24.34
N SER A 369 -32.91 -15.80 25.54
CA SER A 369 -33.85 -16.66 26.29
C SER A 369 -34.85 -15.84 27.12
N THR A 370 -34.74 -14.50 27.14
CA THR A 370 -35.65 -13.63 27.89
C THR A 370 -37.04 -13.61 27.27
N PRO A 371 -38.11 -13.88 28.05
CA PRO A 371 -39.49 -13.84 27.54
C PRO A 371 -39.89 -12.47 27.00
N SER A 372 -40.72 -12.46 25.95
CA SER A 372 -41.21 -11.23 25.31
C SER A 372 -41.89 -10.26 26.28
N MET A 373 -42.68 -10.76 27.23
CA MET A 373 -43.34 -9.94 28.25
C MET A 373 -42.34 -9.22 29.14
N ALA A 374 -41.25 -9.89 29.54
CA ALA A 374 -40.20 -9.30 30.35
C ALA A 374 -39.40 -8.26 29.55
N LEU A 375 -39.08 -8.54 28.27
CA LEU A 375 -38.46 -7.54 27.38
C LEU A 375 -39.35 -6.31 27.19
N GLN A 376 -40.68 -6.49 27.05
CA GLN A 376 -41.60 -5.36 26.92
C GLN A 376 -41.67 -4.50 28.18
N GLN A 377 -41.73 -5.11 29.36
CA GLN A 377 -41.69 -4.39 30.64
C GLN A 377 -40.37 -3.64 30.83
N LEU A 378 -39.26 -4.31 30.52
CA LEU A 378 -37.91 -3.75 30.61
C LEU A 378 -37.72 -2.57 29.65
N ALA A 379 -38.14 -2.70 28.40
CA ALA A 379 -38.14 -1.62 27.42
C ALA A 379 -38.97 -0.43 27.92
N ALA A 380 -40.18 -0.66 28.44
CA ALA A 380 -41.03 0.41 28.94
C ALA A 380 -40.44 1.12 30.17
N ALA A 381 -39.79 0.40 31.08
CA ALA A 381 -39.10 0.98 32.23
C ALA A 381 -37.87 1.80 31.81
N MET A 382 -37.02 1.26 30.94
CA MET A 382 -35.82 1.95 30.43
C MET A 382 -36.18 3.18 29.60
N CYS A 383 -37.15 3.07 28.69
CA CYS A 383 -37.62 4.17 27.87
C CYS A 383 -38.16 5.34 28.72
N ARG A 384 -38.91 5.05 29.79
CA ARG A 384 -39.39 6.08 30.73
C ARG A 384 -38.23 6.81 31.40
N ARG A 385 -37.24 6.07 31.92
CA ARG A 385 -36.07 6.64 32.60
C ARG A 385 -35.24 7.54 31.68
N VAL A 386 -35.06 7.14 30.41
CA VAL A 386 -34.37 7.97 29.40
C VAL A 386 -35.11 9.28 29.15
N VAL A 387 -36.45 9.25 29.07
CA VAL A 387 -37.28 10.47 28.88
C VAL A 387 -37.25 11.35 30.14
N GLU A 388 -37.42 10.78 31.33
CA GLU A 388 -37.39 11.49 32.61
C GLU A 388 -36.02 12.15 32.86
N ALA A 389 -34.93 11.43 32.60
CA ALA A 389 -33.57 11.97 32.63
C ALA A 389 -33.41 13.10 31.59
N GLY A 390 -34.05 12.96 30.42
CA GLY A 390 -34.19 13.97 29.37
C GLY A 390 -34.80 15.28 29.86
N ASP A 391 -35.96 15.19 30.49
CA ASP A 391 -36.75 16.33 31.00
C ASP A 391 -36.06 17.02 32.20
N ALA A 392 -35.45 16.26 33.11
CA ALA A 392 -34.72 16.80 34.25
C ALA A 392 -33.54 17.70 33.83
N GLY A 393 -32.79 17.31 32.80
CA GLY A 393 -31.66 18.10 32.28
C GLY A 393 -32.04 19.32 31.42
N ASN A 394 -33.30 19.42 30.98
CA ASN A 394 -33.80 20.53 30.16
C ASN A 394 -34.49 21.61 31.01
N ASN A 395 -35.03 21.22 32.18
CA ASN A 395 -35.65 22.14 33.15
C ASN A 395 -34.60 22.90 33.99
N THR A 396 -33.38 22.37 34.10
CA THR A 396 -32.19 23.17 34.33
C THR A 396 -31.86 23.90 33.03
N ARG A 397 -32.50 25.04 32.81
CA ARG A 397 -31.99 26.05 31.87
C ARG A 397 -30.48 26.12 32.09
N TRP A 398 -29.69 26.17 31.03
CA TRP A 398 -28.26 26.49 31.08
C TRP A 398 -28.06 27.90 31.65
N SER A 399 -28.56 28.17 32.86
CA SER A 399 -28.28 29.34 33.65
C SER A 399 -26.88 29.12 34.18
N ALA A 400 -25.96 29.91 33.66
CA ALA A 400 -24.66 30.15 34.26
C ALA A 400 -24.79 30.15 35.79
N GLY A 401 -24.32 29.09 36.47
CA GLY A 401 -24.43 29.02 37.93
C GLY A 401 -24.42 27.65 38.62
N TYR A 402 -24.27 26.50 37.93
CA TYR A 402 -23.99 25.23 38.62
C TYR A 402 -22.49 24.93 38.60
N ASP A 403 -21.84 25.17 39.74
CA ASP A 403 -20.39 25.03 40.00
C ASP A 403 -19.94 23.58 40.30
N SER A 404 -20.54 22.54 39.71
CA SER A 404 -20.06 21.16 39.94
C SER A 404 -20.07 20.24 38.71
N PRO A 405 -18.90 19.97 38.10
CA PRO A 405 -18.73 19.04 36.97
C PRO A 405 -19.13 17.58 37.26
N SER A 406 -19.31 17.20 38.53
CA SER A 406 -19.61 15.82 38.94
C SER A 406 -21.06 15.40 38.68
N ASP A 407 -22.03 16.30 38.80
CA ASP A 407 -23.45 15.95 38.64
C ASP A 407 -23.84 15.82 37.17
N GLU A 408 -23.27 16.67 36.31
CA GLU A 408 -23.40 16.57 34.84
C GLU A 408 -22.75 15.29 34.29
N TYR A 409 -21.60 14.90 34.86
CA TYR A 409 -20.91 13.66 34.53
C TYR A 409 -21.77 12.43 34.88
N ASN A 410 -22.38 12.41 36.07
CA ASN A 410 -23.21 11.30 36.52
C ASN A 410 -24.49 11.14 35.67
N LEU A 411 -25.17 12.23 35.34
CA LEU A 411 -26.37 12.20 34.49
C LEU A 411 -26.06 11.74 33.06
N THR A 412 -24.93 12.15 32.51
CA THR A 412 -24.51 11.74 31.15
C THR A 412 -24.11 10.26 31.12
N GLN A 413 -23.40 9.77 32.14
CA GLN A 413 -23.04 8.35 32.26
C GLN A 413 -24.28 7.45 32.43
N VAL A 414 -25.27 7.87 33.22
CA VAL A 414 -26.55 7.14 33.36
C VAL A 414 -27.29 7.08 32.03
N ARG A 415 -27.36 8.18 31.27
CA ARG A 415 -27.96 8.20 29.92
C ARG A 415 -27.24 7.27 28.95
N ILE A 416 -25.90 7.25 28.95
CA ILE A 416 -25.12 6.35 28.09
C ILE A 416 -25.43 4.89 28.45
N ALA A 417 -25.40 4.53 29.74
CA ALA A 417 -25.68 3.17 30.20
C ALA A 417 -27.10 2.70 29.85
N GLU A 418 -28.10 3.57 29.97
CA GLU A 418 -29.48 3.25 29.60
C GLU A 418 -29.65 3.10 28.08
N VAL A 419 -29.01 3.94 27.26
CA VAL A 419 -29.03 3.82 25.79
C VAL A 419 -28.33 2.55 25.32
N SER A 420 -27.18 2.18 25.93
CA SER A 420 -26.48 0.92 25.63
C SER A 420 -27.31 -0.32 26.02
N ALA A 421 -28.14 -0.23 27.06
CA ALA A 421 -29.04 -1.33 27.41
C ALA A 421 -30.23 -1.45 26.45
N LEU A 422 -30.78 -0.32 26.00
CA LEU A 422 -31.77 -0.30 24.92
C LEU A 422 -31.19 -0.86 23.61
N GLU A 423 -29.90 -0.68 23.35
CA GLU A 423 -29.20 -1.28 22.21
C GLU A 423 -29.19 -2.80 22.32
N GLY A 424 -28.83 -3.35 23.49
CA GLY A 424 -28.90 -4.80 23.74
C GLY A 424 -30.30 -5.37 23.52
N LEU A 425 -31.34 -4.64 23.94
CA LEU A 425 -32.73 -5.03 23.66
C LEU A 425 -33.08 -4.95 22.18
N ALA A 426 -32.66 -3.88 21.50
CA ALA A 426 -32.88 -3.69 20.08
C ALA A 426 -32.18 -4.76 19.24
N ALA A 427 -31.02 -5.25 19.67
CA ALA A 427 -30.29 -6.33 19.01
C ALA A 427 -30.89 -7.73 19.30
N ASN A 428 -31.74 -7.86 20.31
CA ASN A 428 -32.31 -9.14 20.71
C ASN A 428 -33.34 -9.65 19.66
N PRO A 429 -33.12 -10.83 19.04
CA PRO A 429 -34.05 -11.39 18.06
C PRO A 429 -35.45 -11.69 18.62
N SER A 430 -35.58 -11.87 19.94
CA SER A 430 -36.85 -12.16 20.63
C SER A 430 -37.59 -10.90 21.11
N ALA A 431 -37.08 -9.71 20.80
CA ALA A 431 -37.71 -8.44 21.15
C ALA A 431 -39.09 -8.30 20.47
N PRO A 432 -40.17 -8.00 21.22
CA PRO A 432 -41.48 -7.84 20.63
C PRO A 432 -41.59 -6.54 19.81
N PRO A 433 -42.37 -6.54 18.70
CA PRO A 433 -42.50 -5.37 17.82
C PRO A 433 -42.89 -4.07 18.55
N ASP A 434 -43.79 -4.15 19.53
CA ASP A 434 -44.23 -2.98 20.31
C ASP A 434 -43.10 -2.35 21.14
N ALA A 435 -42.21 -3.19 21.71
CA ALA A 435 -41.04 -2.70 22.43
C ALA A 435 -40.06 -2.00 21.48
N LEU A 436 -39.82 -2.57 20.29
CA LEU A 436 -38.95 -1.96 19.28
C LEU A 436 -39.51 -0.61 18.78
N ILE A 437 -40.82 -0.49 18.57
CA ILE A 437 -41.48 0.79 18.26
C ILE A 437 -41.26 1.80 19.39
N GLN A 438 -41.44 1.37 20.64
CA GLN A 438 -41.27 2.23 21.80
C GLN A 438 -39.83 2.73 21.93
N ILE A 439 -38.84 1.86 21.73
CA ILE A 439 -37.43 2.22 21.72
C ILE A 439 -37.13 3.20 20.59
N ALA A 440 -37.63 2.96 19.38
CA ALA A 440 -37.43 3.87 18.26
C ALA A 440 -38.04 5.26 18.54
N ARG A 441 -39.22 5.33 19.17
CA ARG A 441 -39.87 6.59 19.58
C ARG A 441 -39.06 7.29 20.66
N THR A 442 -38.60 6.57 21.67
CA THR A 442 -37.75 7.13 22.72
C THR A 442 -36.46 7.68 22.13
N ALA A 443 -35.77 6.92 21.27
CA ALA A 443 -34.58 7.37 20.57
C ALA A 443 -34.87 8.66 19.77
N SER A 444 -35.98 8.70 19.03
CA SER A 444 -36.41 9.88 18.27
C SER A 444 -36.64 11.11 19.16
N THR A 445 -37.39 10.95 20.25
CA THR A 445 -37.67 12.05 21.19
C THR A 445 -36.43 12.51 21.96
N ALA A 446 -35.57 11.59 22.41
CA ALA A 446 -34.35 11.91 23.14
C ALA A 446 -33.33 12.61 22.23
N PHE A 447 -33.20 12.13 20.99
CA PHE A 447 -32.22 12.63 20.02
C PHE A 447 -32.62 14.01 19.46
N LEU A 448 -33.91 14.24 19.18
CA LEU A 448 -34.43 15.54 18.75
C LEU A 448 -34.38 16.63 19.83
N ARG A 449 -34.18 16.24 21.10
CA ARG A 449 -34.06 17.15 22.25
C ARG A 449 -32.61 17.49 22.62
N LEU A 450 -31.62 16.93 21.91
CA LEU A 450 -30.21 17.28 22.14
C LEU A 450 -29.95 18.72 21.66
N PRO A 451 -29.34 19.59 22.47
CA PRO A 451 -29.01 20.94 22.02
C PRO A 451 -28.02 20.90 20.87
N SER A 452 -28.26 21.72 19.85
CA SER A 452 -27.45 21.85 18.62
C SER A 452 -25.96 22.19 18.86
N GLY A 453 -25.58 22.54 20.09
CA GLY A 453 -24.19 22.75 20.53
C GLY A 453 -23.46 21.50 21.06
N ALA A 454 -24.10 20.33 21.17
CA ALA A 454 -23.48 19.12 21.74
C ALA A 454 -22.29 18.58 20.93
N SER A 455 -22.13 18.98 19.66
CA SER A 455 -20.94 18.66 18.86
C SER A 455 -19.68 19.43 19.29
N ARG A 456 -19.81 20.50 20.09
CA ARG A 456 -18.68 21.33 20.54
C ARG A 456 -18.08 20.88 21.88
N ALA A 457 -18.74 19.98 22.62
CA ALA A 457 -18.21 19.41 23.86
C ALA A 457 -17.31 18.20 23.52
N ARG A 458 -15.99 18.43 23.49
CA ARG A 458 -14.95 17.62 22.81
C ARG A 458 -14.81 16.12 23.18
N THR A 459 -15.61 15.53 24.06
CA THR A 459 -15.51 14.08 24.39
C THR A 459 -16.86 13.44 24.78
N GLN A 460 -17.61 14.04 25.69
CA GLN A 460 -18.81 13.39 26.29
C GLN A 460 -20.03 13.36 25.34
N GLY A 461 -20.21 14.40 24.52
CA GLY A 461 -21.25 14.43 23.50
C GLY A 461 -21.01 13.37 22.41
N GLU A 462 -19.74 13.05 22.12
CA GLU A 462 -19.38 12.04 21.12
C GLU A 462 -19.71 10.62 21.58
N ASP A 463 -19.51 10.29 22.86
CA ASP A 463 -19.81 8.97 23.40
C ASP A 463 -21.32 8.69 23.45
N LEU A 464 -22.12 9.70 23.81
CA LEU A 464 -23.58 9.61 23.76
C LEU A 464 -24.09 9.48 22.32
N LEU A 465 -23.54 10.26 21.38
CA LEU A 465 -23.84 10.13 19.96
C LEU A 465 -23.44 8.76 19.40
N ARG A 466 -22.31 8.19 19.85
CA ARG A 466 -21.87 6.84 19.47
C ARG A 466 -22.87 5.78 19.93
N SER A 467 -23.33 5.88 21.17
CA SER A 467 -24.30 4.94 21.74
C SER A 467 -25.66 5.01 21.02
N HIS A 468 -26.13 6.22 20.70
CA HIS A 468 -27.36 6.39 19.90
C HIS A 468 -27.22 5.85 18.48
N ARG A 469 -26.05 6.03 17.83
CA ARG A 469 -25.80 5.43 16.50
C ARG A 469 -25.91 3.91 16.56
N SER A 470 -25.25 3.28 17.54
CA SER A 470 -25.26 1.83 17.72
C SER A 470 -26.67 1.28 17.99
N LEU A 471 -27.47 2.02 18.76
CA LEU A 471 -28.89 1.73 18.97
C LEU A 471 -29.69 1.75 17.65
N LEU A 472 -29.51 2.77 16.80
CA LEU A 472 -30.21 2.87 15.53
C LEU A 472 -29.80 1.77 14.55
N ASP A 473 -28.50 1.45 14.48
CA ASP A 473 -27.99 0.33 13.68
C ASP A 473 -28.62 -1.01 14.17
N SER A 474 -28.67 -1.23 15.48
CA SER A 474 -29.28 -2.43 16.08
C SER A 474 -30.78 -2.54 15.81
N LEU A 475 -31.53 -1.43 15.92
CA LEU A 475 -32.97 -1.40 15.57
C LEU A 475 -33.21 -1.78 14.11
N ILE A 476 -32.44 -1.21 13.17
CA ILE A 476 -32.61 -1.48 11.75
C ILE A 476 -32.15 -2.90 11.37
N ALA A 477 -31.12 -3.42 12.04
CA ALA A 477 -30.67 -4.80 11.87
C ALA A 477 -31.69 -5.83 12.39
N ASN A 478 -32.55 -5.46 13.35
CA ASN A 478 -33.55 -6.37 13.91
C ASN A 478 -34.68 -6.65 12.90
N PRO A 479 -34.88 -7.92 12.48
CA PRO A 479 -35.91 -8.27 11.51
C PRO A 479 -37.34 -8.07 12.04
N ALA A 480 -37.55 -8.08 13.36
CA ALA A 480 -38.86 -7.91 13.99
C ALA A 480 -39.35 -6.45 14.04
N LEU A 481 -38.52 -5.46 13.66
CA LEU A 481 -38.92 -4.05 13.66
C LEU A 481 -40.02 -3.79 12.61
N PRO A 482 -41.22 -3.31 13.00
CA PRO A 482 -42.31 -3.04 12.06
C PRO A 482 -42.17 -1.68 11.37
N GLU A 483 -43.01 -1.44 10.36
CA GLU A 483 -43.04 -0.20 9.57
C GLU A 483 -43.18 1.07 10.40
N ALA A 484 -43.99 1.04 11.46
CA ALA A 484 -44.14 2.17 12.39
C ALA A 484 -42.82 2.51 13.10
N GLY A 485 -42.00 1.52 13.44
CA GLY A 485 -40.68 1.72 14.03
C GLY A 485 -39.66 2.21 13.01
N MET A 486 -39.68 1.67 11.79
CA MET A 486 -38.85 2.14 10.66
C MET A 486 -39.13 3.63 10.35
N SER A 487 -40.40 4.03 10.35
CA SER A 487 -40.83 5.42 10.14
C SER A 487 -40.30 6.38 11.20
N GLU A 488 -40.14 5.89 12.43
CA GLU A 488 -39.60 6.67 13.53
C GLU A 488 -38.08 6.87 13.39
N VAL A 489 -37.35 5.82 13.00
CA VAL A 489 -35.92 5.92 12.66
C VAL A 489 -35.69 6.86 11.47
N LEU A 490 -36.55 6.81 10.45
CA LEU A 490 -36.49 7.74 9.31
C LEU A 490 -36.67 9.20 9.74
N ARG A 491 -37.56 9.47 10.69
CA ARG A 491 -37.76 10.84 11.20
C ARG A 491 -36.49 11.42 11.79
N ILE A 492 -35.71 10.60 12.51
CA ILE A 492 -34.40 10.98 13.05
C ILE A 492 -33.41 11.28 11.92
N LEU A 493 -33.37 10.39 10.92
CA LEU A 493 -32.44 10.52 9.79
C LEU A 493 -32.74 11.71 8.88
N LEU A 494 -34.00 12.17 8.83
CA LEU A 494 -34.43 13.28 7.96
C LEU A 494 -34.45 14.65 8.68
N ALA A 495 -34.09 14.73 9.97
CA ALA A 495 -34.01 15.99 10.68
C ALA A 495 -32.74 16.79 10.28
N ASP A 496 -32.93 18.04 9.85
CA ASP A 496 -31.89 18.89 9.25
C ASP A 496 -30.68 19.16 10.17
N ASP A 497 -30.93 19.44 11.46
CA ASP A 497 -29.92 19.87 12.44
C ASP A 497 -28.91 18.78 12.86
N LEU A 498 -29.21 17.50 12.59
CA LEU A 498 -28.45 16.34 13.08
C LEU A 498 -27.62 15.63 12.00
N SER A 499 -27.74 16.12 10.75
CA SER A 499 -27.07 15.59 9.56
C SER A 499 -25.54 15.57 9.67
N GLN A 500 -24.93 16.53 10.37
CA GLN A 500 -23.47 16.59 10.57
C GLN A 500 -22.99 15.59 11.65
N ALA A 501 -23.76 15.44 12.73
CA ALA A 501 -23.40 14.60 13.88
C ALA A 501 -23.50 13.09 13.60
N LEU A 502 -24.23 12.65 12.57
CA LEU A 502 -24.36 11.23 12.20
C LEU A 502 -23.57 10.86 10.94
N SER A 503 -22.80 11.79 10.37
CA SER A 503 -22.16 11.68 9.04
C SER A 503 -21.47 10.34 8.72
N LYS A 504 -20.71 9.77 9.67
CA LYS A 504 -19.98 8.50 9.47
C LYS A 504 -20.86 7.24 9.57
N SER A 505 -21.92 7.26 10.37
CA SER A 505 -22.78 6.08 10.63
C SER A 505 -24.08 6.08 9.82
N ARG A 506 -24.46 7.23 9.25
CA ARG A 506 -25.68 7.39 8.43
C ARG A 506 -25.71 6.41 7.26
N GLU A 507 -24.58 6.21 6.59
CA GLU A 507 -24.47 5.26 5.48
C GLU A 507 -24.70 3.81 5.91
N SER A 508 -24.23 3.41 7.10
CA SER A 508 -24.48 2.07 7.67
C SER A 508 -25.97 1.84 7.89
N ILE A 509 -26.64 2.80 8.53
CA ILE A 509 -28.07 2.75 8.83
C ILE A 509 -28.89 2.71 7.53
N LEU A 510 -28.55 3.53 6.54
CA LEU A 510 -29.20 3.55 5.23
C LEU A 510 -29.02 2.24 4.46
N ARG A 511 -27.80 1.68 4.47
CA ARG A 511 -27.55 0.33 3.92
C ARG A 511 -28.29 -0.76 4.68
N GLY A 512 -28.60 -0.55 5.97
CA GLY A 512 -29.48 -1.43 6.76
C GLY A 512 -30.88 -1.56 6.16
N PHE A 513 -31.48 -0.47 5.68
CA PHE A 513 -32.78 -0.50 5.00
C PHE A 513 -32.76 -1.31 3.69
N LEU A 514 -31.62 -1.34 2.99
CA LEU A 514 -31.45 -2.13 1.76
C LEU A 514 -31.32 -3.65 2.03
N ARG A 515 -30.87 -4.04 3.23
CA ARG A 515 -30.63 -5.45 3.61
C ARG A 515 -31.90 -6.17 4.08
N ARG A 516 -32.98 -5.46 4.33
CA ARG A 516 -34.26 -5.99 4.82
C ARG A 516 -35.40 -5.72 3.84
N THR A 517 -36.54 -6.39 4.03
CA THR A 517 -37.77 -6.12 3.28
C THR A 517 -38.39 -4.81 3.73
N THR A 518 -37.95 -3.71 3.12
CA THR A 518 -38.45 -2.36 3.39
C THR A 518 -39.56 -2.00 2.40
N PRO A 519 -40.69 -1.41 2.84
CA PRO A 519 -41.75 -0.91 1.94
C PRO A 519 -41.25 0.07 0.88
N ILE A 520 -41.88 0.05 -0.30
CA ILE A 520 -41.49 0.91 -1.45
C ILE A 520 -41.59 2.38 -1.07
N GLU A 521 -42.63 2.77 -0.33
CA GLU A 521 -42.90 4.14 0.09
C GLU A 521 -41.74 4.72 0.93
N ILE A 522 -41.13 3.88 1.78
CA ILE A 522 -39.96 4.24 2.58
C ILE A 522 -38.72 4.35 1.70
N LEU A 523 -38.48 3.37 0.82
CA LEU A 523 -37.34 3.38 -0.09
C LEU A 523 -37.38 4.57 -1.06
N SER A 524 -38.55 4.96 -1.56
CA SER A 524 -38.73 6.12 -2.42
C SER A 524 -38.45 7.43 -1.68
N ARG A 525 -38.93 7.58 -0.44
CA ARG A 525 -38.61 8.75 0.39
C ARG A 525 -37.13 8.86 0.67
N LEU A 526 -36.48 7.72 0.92
CA LEU A 526 -35.05 7.64 1.12
C LEU A 526 -34.29 8.08 -0.14
N ARG A 527 -34.62 7.50 -1.31
CA ARG A 527 -34.06 7.86 -2.62
C ARG A 527 -34.06 9.37 -2.88
N ASP A 528 -35.17 10.04 -2.57
CA ASP A 528 -35.40 11.46 -2.86
C ASP A 528 -34.88 12.41 -1.75
N ALA A 529 -34.42 11.88 -0.62
CA ALA A 529 -33.99 12.68 0.52
C ALA A 529 -32.59 13.30 0.35
N HIS A 530 -32.39 14.49 0.95
CA HIS A 530 -31.08 15.14 1.05
C HIS A 530 -30.31 14.60 2.28
N TRP A 531 -29.81 13.38 2.12
CA TRP A 531 -29.37 12.50 3.20
C TRP A 531 -27.86 12.30 3.40
N ILE A 532 -27.00 13.08 2.74
CA ILE A 532 -25.54 12.90 2.88
C ILE A 532 -24.97 14.12 3.60
N ALA A 533 -24.07 13.87 4.55
CA ALA A 533 -23.33 14.94 5.21
C ALA A 533 -22.21 15.45 4.29
N PRO A 534 -21.94 16.76 4.25
CA PRO A 534 -20.83 17.32 3.47
C PRO A 534 -19.51 16.58 3.79
N ARG A 535 -18.87 15.98 2.77
CA ARG A 535 -17.57 15.32 2.92
C ARG A 535 -16.46 16.35 2.76
N TRP A 536 -15.59 16.41 3.77
CA TRP A 536 -14.45 17.31 3.79
C TRP A 536 -13.20 16.53 3.38
N THR A 537 -12.41 17.11 2.49
CA THR A 537 -11.12 16.58 2.06
C THR A 537 -10.01 17.51 2.53
N LYS A 538 -8.89 16.94 2.94
CA LYS A 538 -7.72 17.74 3.33
C LYS A 538 -7.04 18.26 2.07
N LYS A 539 -7.24 19.54 1.77
CA LYS A 539 -6.52 20.22 0.70
C LYS A 539 -5.27 20.87 1.26
N ARG A 540 -4.12 20.58 0.65
CA ARG A 540 -2.85 21.21 1.01
C ARG A 540 -2.81 22.60 0.38
N GLU A 541 -2.77 23.64 1.19
CA GLU A 541 -2.59 25.02 0.76
C GLU A 541 -1.19 25.52 1.17
N TYR A 542 -0.59 26.34 0.31
CA TYR A 542 0.69 26.96 0.57
C TYR A 542 0.47 28.25 1.38
N ALA A 543 1.18 28.38 2.49
CA ALA A 543 1.20 29.64 3.22
C ALA A 543 1.82 30.75 2.36
N PRO A 544 1.32 31.99 2.44
CA PRO A 544 1.93 33.13 1.76
C PRO A 544 3.40 33.31 2.19
N MET A 545 4.17 33.97 1.31
CA MET A 545 5.63 33.90 1.11
C MET A 545 6.58 34.11 2.30
N ASP A 546 6.11 34.29 3.53
CA ASP A 546 6.96 34.60 4.68
C ASP A 546 7.28 33.38 5.57
N GLU A 547 6.57 32.25 5.46
CA GLU A 547 6.76 31.10 6.38
C GLU A 547 7.14 29.76 5.71
N GLY A 548 7.29 29.70 4.38
CA GLY A 548 7.86 28.52 3.69
C GLY A 548 7.19 27.18 4.02
N GLY A 549 5.91 27.20 4.44
CA GLY A 549 5.17 26.04 4.93
C GLY A 549 3.90 25.78 4.13
N SER A 550 3.48 24.51 4.10
CA SER A 550 2.16 24.13 3.59
C SER A 550 1.31 23.64 4.74
N TYR A 551 0.07 24.13 4.86
CA TYR A 551 -0.90 23.65 5.84
C TYR A 551 -2.02 22.90 5.13
N TYR A 552 -2.73 22.03 5.85
CA TYR A 552 -3.89 21.33 5.33
C TYR A 552 -5.15 22.05 5.80
N VAL A 553 -6.01 22.44 4.86
CA VAL A 553 -7.34 22.98 5.11
C VAL A 553 -8.35 21.90 4.75
N ASP A 554 -9.31 21.64 5.64
CA ASP A 554 -10.46 20.81 5.31
C ASP A 554 -11.37 21.59 4.36
N VAL A 555 -11.47 21.15 3.10
CA VAL A 555 -12.31 21.76 2.06
C VAL A 555 -13.42 20.79 1.68
N LEU A 556 -14.65 21.31 1.59
CA LEU A 556 -15.79 20.54 1.09
C LEU A 556 -15.51 20.03 -0.32
N ASP A 557 -15.64 18.72 -0.54
CA ASP A 557 -15.55 18.12 -1.88
C ASP A 557 -16.97 17.81 -2.39
N PRO A 558 -17.60 18.74 -3.14
CA PRO A 558 -18.95 18.55 -3.65
C PRO A 558 -19.03 17.46 -4.73
N ALA A 559 -17.94 17.16 -5.44
CA ALA A 559 -17.95 16.19 -6.53
C ALA A 559 -17.97 14.75 -5.98
N THR A 560 -17.14 14.46 -4.98
CA THR A 560 -17.16 13.15 -4.30
C THR A 560 -18.47 12.95 -3.54
N PHE A 561 -18.99 14.00 -2.92
CA PHE A 561 -20.30 13.99 -2.26
C PHE A 561 -21.45 13.61 -3.21
N GLU A 562 -21.50 14.25 -4.38
CA GLU A 562 -22.54 14.00 -5.37
C GLU A 562 -22.43 12.58 -5.96
N LYS A 563 -21.20 12.07 -6.13
CA LYS A 563 -20.94 10.71 -6.59
C LYS A 563 -21.48 9.66 -5.61
N ASP A 564 -21.21 9.81 -4.32
CA ASP A 564 -21.69 8.88 -3.30
C ASP A 564 -23.23 8.93 -3.17
N ARG A 565 -23.82 10.11 -3.37
CA ARG A 565 -25.28 10.30 -3.45
C ARG A 565 -25.89 9.52 -4.59
N ALA A 566 -25.36 9.70 -5.78
CA ALA A 566 -25.83 9.00 -6.97
C ALA A 566 -25.69 7.48 -6.80
N ALA A 567 -24.56 7.01 -6.24
CA ALA A 567 -24.31 5.59 -6.00
C ALA A 567 -25.31 4.97 -5.02
N LEU A 568 -25.60 5.64 -3.90
CA LEU A 568 -26.55 5.14 -2.91
C LEU A 568 -27.99 5.21 -3.43
N SER A 569 -28.40 6.33 -4.04
CA SER A 569 -29.72 6.49 -4.66
C SER A 569 -30.00 5.38 -5.70
N HIS A 570 -28.99 5.06 -6.52
CA HIS A 570 -29.04 3.95 -7.46
C HIS A 570 -29.29 2.58 -6.79
N GLN A 571 -28.72 2.32 -5.60
CA GLN A 571 -29.00 1.08 -4.86
C GLN A 571 -30.46 1.03 -4.36
N PHE A 572 -31.05 2.17 -4.01
CA PHE A 572 -32.47 2.25 -3.64
C PHE A 572 -33.38 2.01 -4.84
N ASP A 573 -33.07 2.57 -6.01
CA ASP A 573 -33.81 2.28 -7.23
C ASP A 573 -33.74 0.80 -7.60
N ILE A 574 -32.59 0.15 -7.42
CA ILE A 574 -32.46 -1.31 -7.58
C ILE A 574 -33.39 -2.06 -6.63
N ALA A 575 -33.42 -1.70 -5.34
CA ALA A 575 -34.29 -2.35 -4.36
C ALA A 575 -35.78 -2.13 -4.67
N ILE A 576 -36.17 -0.92 -5.09
CA ILE A 576 -37.53 -0.60 -5.53
C ILE A 576 -37.90 -1.47 -6.74
N SER A 577 -37.02 -1.58 -7.73
CA SER A 577 -37.27 -2.39 -8.94
C SER A 577 -37.54 -3.86 -8.61
N LYS A 578 -36.85 -4.44 -7.62
CA LYS A 578 -37.10 -5.82 -7.13
C LYS A 578 -38.52 -5.97 -6.59
N LEU A 579 -38.93 -5.03 -5.72
CA LEU A 579 -40.25 -5.06 -5.11
C LEU A 579 -41.35 -4.82 -6.15
N GLU A 580 -41.13 -3.92 -7.12
CA GLU A 580 -42.05 -3.71 -8.22
C GLU A 580 -42.17 -4.95 -9.11
N TRP A 581 -41.06 -5.62 -9.43
CA TRP A 581 -41.07 -6.86 -10.22
C TRP A 581 -41.95 -7.95 -9.60
N THR A 582 -41.88 -8.13 -8.27
CA THR A 582 -42.73 -9.11 -7.57
C THR A 582 -44.23 -8.82 -7.66
N LYS A 583 -44.62 -7.58 -7.95
CA LYS A 583 -46.03 -7.14 -8.05
C LYS A 583 -46.60 -7.23 -9.47
N VAL A 584 -45.80 -7.53 -10.49
CA VAL A 584 -46.25 -7.44 -11.89
C VAL A 584 -46.56 -8.80 -12.51
N ALA A 585 -47.70 -8.90 -13.21
CA ALA A 585 -48.04 -10.02 -14.07
C ALA A 585 -47.39 -9.84 -15.46
N GLY A 586 -46.58 -10.82 -15.88
CA GLY A 586 -45.66 -10.73 -17.02
C GLY A 586 -46.27 -10.25 -18.35
N GLY A 587 -45.52 -9.39 -19.06
CA GLY A 587 -45.83 -8.92 -20.41
C GLY A 587 -44.61 -8.27 -21.09
N ALA A 588 -44.53 -8.36 -22.42
CA ALA A 588 -43.35 -7.94 -23.21
C ALA A 588 -43.01 -6.44 -23.07
N ALA A 589 -44.02 -5.56 -23.01
CA ALA A 589 -43.83 -4.12 -22.82
C ALA A 589 -43.22 -3.79 -21.45
N GLN A 590 -43.59 -4.55 -20.41
CA GLN A 590 -43.05 -4.37 -19.07
C GLN A 590 -41.63 -4.92 -18.96
N ALA A 591 -41.38 -6.09 -19.56
CA ALA A 591 -40.04 -6.68 -19.66
C ALA A 591 -39.07 -5.71 -20.34
N LEU A 592 -39.49 -5.05 -21.42
CA LEU A 592 -38.69 -4.03 -22.08
C LEU A 592 -38.47 -2.80 -21.19
N ARG A 593 -39.50 -2.36 -20.45
CA ARG A 593 -39.39 -1.24 -19.50
C ARG A 593 -38.31 -1.50 -18.46
N PHE A 594 -38.33 -2.66 -17.80
CA PHE A 594 -37.30 -3.04 -16.82
C PHE A 594 -35.94 -3.27 -17.50
N ALA A 595 -35.88 -3.91 -18.66
CA ALA A 595 -34.61 -4.08 -19.38
C ALA A 595 -33.96 -2.73 -19.74
N SER A 596 -34.76 -1.69 -20.05
CA SER A 596 -34.27 -0.36 -20.41
C SER A 596 -33.98 0.58 -19.23
N ALA A 597 -34.53 0.28 -18.04
CA ALA A 597 -34.37 1.16 -16.88
C ALA A 597 -32.96 1.02 -16.28
N GLU A 598 -32.22 2.13 -16.16
CA GLU A 598 -30.79 2.12 -15.77
C GLU A 598 -30.52 1.42 -14.43
N ALA A 599 -31.47 1.44 -13.50
CA ALA A 599 -31.35 0.92 -12.13
C ALA A 599 -32.16 -0.38 -11.89
N THR A 600 -32.28 -1.23 -12.91
CA THR A 600 -32.93 -2.53 -12.75
C THR A 600 -32.02 -3.52 -12.04
N ALA A 601 -32.60 -4.29 -11.11
CA ALA A 601 -31.84 -5.25 -10.34
C ALA A 601 -31.15 -6.33 -11.21
N PRO A 602 -29.90 -6.71 -10.87
CA PRO A 602 -29.15 -7.78 -11.54
C PRO A 602 -29.92 -9.08 -11.77
N ASP A 603 -30.71 -9.51 -10.78
CA ASP A 603 -31.47 -10.77 -10.83
C ASP A 603 -32.58 -10.71 -11.90
N ILE A 604 -33.24 -9.55 -12.04
CA ILE A 604 -34.26 -9.31 -13.08
C ILE A 604 -33.59 -9.28 -14.46
N LEU A 605 -32.44 -8.61 -14.58
CA LEU A 605 -31.68 -8.57 -15.84
C LEU A 605 -31.21 -9.98 -16.26
N HIS A 606 -30.87 -10.84 -15.30
CA HIS A 606 -30.54 -12.25 -15.56
C HIS A 606 -31.73 -13.02 -16.12
N GLU A 607 -32.92 -12.85 -15.54
CA GLU A 607 -34.17 -13.45 -16.04
C GLU A 607 -34.48 -12.95 -17.47
N LEU A 608 -34.46 -11.63 -17.67
CA LEU A 608 -34.77 -10.98 -18.94
C LEU A 608 -33.76 -11.27 -20.06
N ALA A 609 -32.52 -11.64 -19.72
CA ALA A 609 -31.51 -12.07 -20.69
C ALA A 609 -31.91 -13.34 -21.46
N THR A 610 -32.84 -14.14 -20.92
CA THR A 610 -33.36 -15.36 -21.57
C THR A 610 -34.66 -15.12 -22.34
N SER A 611 -35.15 -13.87 -22.40
CA SER A 611 -36.39 -13.52 -23.08
C SER A 611 -36.38 -13.92 -24.56
N ALA A 612 -37.52 -14.40 -25.07
CA ALA A 612 -37.69 -14.69 -26.49
C ALA A 612 -37.57 -13.41 -27.38
N ASP A 613 -37.89 -12.24 -26.82
CA ASP A 613 -37.84 -10.96 -27.54
C ASP A 613 -36.41 -10.41 -27.61
N VAL A 614 -35.91 -10.26 -28.85
CA VAL A 614 -34.59 -9.70 -29.15
C VAL A 614 -34.44 -8.28 -28.61
N ASN A 615 -35.50 -7.47 -28.64
CA ASN A 615 -35.43 -6.09 -28.15
C ASN A 615 -35.21 -6.04 -26.63
N VAL A 616 -35.81 -6.98 -25.90
CA VAL A 616 -35.60 -7.12 -24.45
C VAL A 616 -34.17 -7.54 -24.17
N ARG A 617 -33.65 -8.58 -24.82
CA ARG A 617 -32.26 -9.03 -24.63
C ARG A 617 -31.24 -7.96 -25.02
N ARG A 618 -31.49 -7.21 -26.10
CA ARG A 618 -30.67 -6.06 -26.50
C ARG A 618 -30.71 -4.94 -25.47
N ALA A 619 -31.89 -4.61 -24.93
CA ALA A 619 -32.02 -3.62 -23.87
C ALA A 619 -31.27 -4.06 -22.59
N VAL A 620 -31.34 -5.35 -22.23
CA VAL A 620 -30.52 -5.91 -21.14
C VAL A 620 -29.03 -5.74 -21.43
N ALA A 621 -28.56 -6.06 -22.64
CA ALA A 621 -27.15 -5.88 -23.00
C ALA A 621 -26.69 -4.41 -22.91
N SER A 622 -27.55 -3.47 -23.27
CA SER A 622 -27.27 -2.02 -23.19
C SER A 622 -27.46 -1.41 -21.79
N ASN A 623 -27.98 -2.16 -20.82
CA ASN A 623 -28.25 -1.65 -19.49
C ASN A 623 -26.96 -1.53 -18.67
N ARG A 624 -26.78 -0.39 -18.00
CA ARG A 624 -25.59 -0.09 -17.18
C ARG A 624 -25.44 -0.99 -15.97
N SER A 625 -26.55 -1.50 -15.44
CA SER A 625 -26.58 -2.38 -14.26
C SER A 625 -26.38 -3.85 -14.61
N THR A 626 -26.20 -4.20 -15.89
CA THR A 626 -26.02 -5.58 -16.34
C THR A 626 -24.71 -6.18 -15.82
N PRO A 627 -24.78 -7.26 -15.02
CA PRO A 627 -23.58 -7.92 -14.49
C PRO A 627 -22.74 -8.56 -15.61
N GLY A 628 -21.41 -8.66 -15.42
CA GLY A 628 -20.52 -9.32 -16.38
C GLY A 628 -20.89 -10.77 -16.68
N SER A 629 -21.50 -11.50 -15.74
CA SER A 629 -22.01 -12.86 -16.01
C SER A 629 -23.14 -12.89 -17.02
N VAL A 630 -24.02 -11.89 -17.01
CA VAL A 630 -25.11 -11.77 -17.98
C VAL A 630 -24.54 -11.33 -19.32
N LEU A 631 -23.62 -10.36 -19.34
CA LEU A 631 -22.92 -9.96 -20.57
C LEU A 631 -22.20 -11.13 -21.24
N LEU A 632 -21.53 -12.00 -20.47
CA LEU A 632 -20.88 -13.20 -21.00
C LEU A 632 -21.87 -14.20 -21.61
N SER A 633 -23.09 -14.29 -21.07
CA SER A 633 -24.15 -15.10 -21.67
C SER A 633 -24.68 -14.48 -22.97
N LEU A 634 -24.91 -13.16 -22.99
CA LEU A 634 -25.38 -12.41 -24.16
C LEU A 634 -24.32 -12.27 -25.24
N ALA A 635 -23.03 -12.39 -24.90
CA ALA A 635 -21.94 -12.48 -25.87
C ALA A 635 -22.03 -13.74 -26.76
N ARG A 636 -22.82 -14.74 -26.35
CA ARG A 636 -23.11 -15.96 -27.13
C ARG A 636 -24.52 -15.94 -27.75
N ASP A 637 -25.19 -14.80 -27.76
CA ASP A 637 -26.54 -14.69 -28.32
C ASP A 637 -26.52 -14.98 -29.82
N GLN A 638 -27.60 -15.58 -30.30
CA GLN A 638 -27.77 -15.88 -31.73
C GLN A 638 -27.92 -14.59 -32.55
N ASP A 639 -28.53 -13.56 -31.96
CA ASP A 639 -28.75 -12.28 -32.64
C ASP A 639 -27.54 -11.35 -32.53
N PRO A 640 -26.94 -10.91 -33.66
CA PRO A 640 -25.76 -10.07 -33.61
C PRO A 640 -25.99 -8.67 -33.03
N SER A 641 -27.22 -8.15 -33.07
CA SER A 641 -27.53 -6.84 -32.47
C SER A 641 -27.44 -6.87 -30.94
N VAL A 642 -27.74 -8.02 -30.33
CA VAL A 642 -27.56 -8.27 -28.89
C VAL A 642 -26.06 -8.39 -28.56
N ARG A 643 -25.30 -9.17 -29.35
CA ARG A 643 -23.85 -9.29 -29.19
C ARG A 643 -23.12 -7.96 -29.34
N ARG A 644 -23.54 -7.15 -30.32
CA ARG A 644 -23.04 -5.78 -30.51
C ARG A 644 -23.36 -4.87 -29.33
N ALA A 645 -24.58 -4.94 -28.79
CA ALA A 645 -24.96 -4.17 -27.61
C ALA A 645 -24.13 -4.58 -26.37
N ALA A 646 -23.82 -5.87 -26.21
CA ALA A 646 -22.94 -6.35 -25.15
C ALA A 646 -21.48 -5.88 -25.36
N ALA A 647 -21.00 -5.87 -26.62
CA ALA A 647 -19.69 -5.32 -26.97
C ALA A 647 -19.59 -3.81 -26.72
N ALA A 648 -20.68 -3.06 -26.90
CA ALA A 648 -20.74 -1.61 -26.70
C ALA A 648 -21.08 -1.19 -25.24
N TRP A 649 -21.07 -2.14 -24.30
CA TRP A 649 -21.42 -1.87 -22.92
C TRP A 649 -20.41 -0.91 -22.25
N THR A 650 -20.88 0.22 -21.73
CA THR A 650 -20.03 1.28 -21.15
C THR A 650 -20.40 1.56 -19.69
N GLN A 651 -19.50 1.26 -18.75
CA GLN A 651 -19.64 1.67 -17.34
C GLN A 651 -19.08 3.08 -17.13
N ARG A 652 -19.93 4.10 -17.24
CA ARG A 652 -19.51 5.50 -17.09
C ARG A 652 -19.12 5.89 -15.65
N SER A 653 -19.51 5.08 -14.65
CA SER A 653 -19.28 5.34 -13.22
C SER A 653 -18.05 4.64 -12.63
N CYS A 654 -17.49 3.66 -13.34
CA CYS A 654 -16.30 2.93 -12.93
C CYS A 654 -15.17 3.22 -13.91
N ARG A 655 -14.31 4.18 -13.57
CA ARG A 655 -12.90 3.95 -13.89
C ARG A 655 -12.58 2.61 -13.21
N HIS A 656 -12.20 1.59 -13.99
CA HIS A 656 -11.83 0.23 -13.56
C HIS A 656 -12.99 -0.79 -13.50
N THR A 657 -13.21 -1.51 -14.59
CA THR A 657 -13.92 -2.79 -14.59
C THR A 657 -12.97 -3.90 -14.13
N GLU A 658 -13.05 -4.29 -12.85
CA GLU A 658 -12.42 -5.53 -12.34
C GLU A 658 -13.32 -6.77 -12.54
N ASP A 659 -14.48 -6.61 -13.23
CA ASP A 659 -15.38 -7.73 -13.51
C ASP A 659 -14.78 -8.64 -14.59
N ILE A 660 -14.11 -9.70 -14.12
CA ILE A 660 -13.46 -10.74 -14.94
C ILE A 660 -14.42 -11.29 -16.01
N LYS A 661 -15.73 -11.42 -15.72
CA LYS A 661 -16.68 -11.99 -16.68
C LYS A 661 -17.03 -11.01 -17.80
N ALA A 662 -17.06 -9.71 -17.53
CA ALA A 662 -17.22 -8.69 -18.55
C ALA A 662 -15.99 -8.66 -19.49
N ILE A 663 -14.78 -8.77 -18.94
CA ILE A 663 -13.54 -8.89 -19.73
C ILE A 663 -13.58 -10.15 -20.60
N GLN A 664 -13.96 -11.30 -20.04
CA GLN A 664 -14.12 -12.54 -20.79
C GLN A 664 -15.16 -12.41 -21.92
N ALA A 665 -16.24 -11.66 -21.71
CA ALA A 665 -17.23 -11.39 -22.73
C ALA A 665 -16.63 -10.59 -23.91
N LEU A 666 -15.86 -9.54 -23.62
CA LEU A 666 -15.16 -8.76 -24.66
C LEU A 666 -14.08 -9.58 -25.40
N VAL A 667 -13.33 -10.42 -24.67
CA VAL A 667 -12.35 -11.34 -25.29
C VAL A 667 -13.06 -12.36 -26.19
N LEU A 668 -14.24 -12.85 -25.81
CA LEU A 668 -15.03 -13.72 -26.68
C LEU A 668 -15.51 -12.98 -27.93
N LEU A 669 -16.09 -11.79 -27.78
CA LEU A 669 -16.65 -10.97 -28.86
C LEU A 669 -15.59 -10.41 -29.81
N SER A 670 -14.34 -10.29 -29.38
CA SER A 670 -13.23 -9.94 -30.29
C SER A 670 -12.88 -11.02 -31.32
N ARG A 671 -13.44 -12.23 -31.17
CA ARG A 671 -13.34 -13.34 -32.14
C ARG A 671 -14.68 -13.61 -32.84
N ASP A 672 -15.63 -12.69 -32.71
CA ASP A 672 -16.95 -12.79 -33.33
C ASP A 672 -16.82 -12.88 -34.84
N ASP A 673 -17.77 -13.54 -35.49
CA ASP A 673 -17.82 -13.67 -36.95
C ASP A 673 -18.06 -12.31 -37.63
N ARG A 674 -18.75 -11.39 -36.96
CA ARG A 674 -19.10 -10.08 -37.52
C ARG A 674 -18.12 -8.97 -37.14
N GLY A 675 -17.58 -8.30 -38.16
CA GLY A 675 -16.66 -7.18 -37.98
C GLY A 675 -17.26 -5.99 -37.23
N ASP A 676 -18.57 -5.75 -37.33
CA ASP A 676 -19.21 -4.64 -36.62
C ASP A 676 -19.37 -4.89 -35.10
N VAL A 677 -19.42 -6.16 -34.69
CA VAL A 677 -19.33 -6.56 -33.27
C VAL A 677 -17.89 -6.39 -32.77
N ARG A 678 -16.90 -6.87 -33.53
CA ARG A 678 -15.47 -6.69 -33.20
C ARG A 678 -15.06 -5.21 -33.13
N ALA A 679 -15.61 -4.37 -34.01
CA ALA A 679 -15.40 -2.93 -33.98
C ALA A 679 -16.01 -2.28 -32.72
N ALA A 680 -17.20 -2.74 -32.28
CA ALA A 680 -17.80 -2.28 -31.03
C ALA A 680 -16.94 -2.67 -29.80
N VAL A 681 -16.26 -3.82 -29.84
CA VAL A 681 -15.27 -4.21 -28.82
C VAL A 681 -14.07 -3.25 -28.83
N ALA A 682 -13.53 -2.92 -30.00
CA ALA A 682 -12.42 -1.97 -30.14
C ALA A 682 -12.78 -0.56 -29.61
N SER A 683 -14.00 -0.09 -29.88
CA SER A 683 -14.50 1.21 -29.40
C SER A 683 -14.96 1.21 -27.92
N ASN A 684 -14.87 0.10 -27.21
CA ASN A 684 -15.35 0.00 -25.83
C ASN A 684 -14.44 0.81 -24.88
N SER A 685 -15.02 1.80 -24.22
CA SER A 685 -14.34 2.67 -23.24
C SER A 685 -14.50 2.22 -21.77
N GLY A 686 -15.20 1.11 -21.53
CA GLY A 686 -15.49 0.55 -20.20
C GLY A 686 -14.34 -0.26 -19.60
N LEU A 687 -13.41 -0.76 -20.41
CA LEU A 687 -12.15 -1.32 -19.91
C LEU A 687 -11.26 -0.19 -19.39
N ALA A 688 -10.60 -0.42 -18.26
CA ALA A 688 -9.66 0.54 -17.71
C ALA A 688 -8.66 0.93 -18.82
N PRO A 689 -8.50 2.22 -19.13
CA PRO A 689 -7.67 2.60 -20.26
C PRO A 689 -6.23 2.10 -20.17
N TYR A 690 -5.76 1.84 -18.93
CA TYR A 690 -4.42 1.40 -18.55
C TYR A 690 -4.28 -0.13 -18.34
N SER A 691 -5.34 -0.93 -18.57
CA SER A 691 -5.27 -2.37 -18.35
C SER A 691 -4.43 -3.06 -19.44
N GLU A 692 -3.54 -3.97 -19.04
CA GLU A 692 -2.76 -4.80 -19.99
C GLU A 692 -3.70 -5.61 -20.89
N GLU A 693 -4.86 -6.01 -20.36
CA GLU A 693 -5.91 -6.69 -21.09
C GLU A 693 -6.46 -5.85 -22.25
N ARG A 694 -6.63 -4.53 -22.07
CA ARG A 694 -7.05 -3.63 -23.16
C ARG A 694 -5.95 -3.46 -24.19
N LYS A 695 -4.68 -3.38 -23.76
CA LYS A 695 -3.53 -3.29 -24.67
C LYS A 695 -3.41 -4.55 -25.54
N GLU A 696 -3.50 -5.73 -24.94
CA GLU A 696 -3.45 -7.01 -25.66
C GLU A 696 -4.65 -7.17 -26.61
N LEU A 697 -5.85 -6.77 -26.17
CA LEU A 697 -7.07 -6.82 -26.99
C LEU A 697 -6.96 -5.93 -28.23
N LEU A 698 -6.55 -4.66 -28.07
CA LEU A 698 -6.36 -3.74 -29.19
C LEU A 698 -5.20 -4.16 -30.09
N ALA A 699 -4.09 -4.65 -29.51
CA ALA A 699 -2.96 -5.16 -30.27
C ALA A 699 -3.37 -6.34 -31.17
N ARG A 700 -4.25 -7.24 -30.70
CA ARG A 700 -4.78 -8.32 -31.52
C ARG A 700 -5.75 -7.83 -32.61
N LEU A 701 -6.65 -6.91 -32.28
CA LEU A 701 -7.62 -6.35 -33.24
C LEU A 701 -6.96 -5.45 -34.30
N ALA A 702 -5.73 -4.97 -34.06
CA ALA A 702 -4.96 -4.27 -35.08
C ALA A 702 -4.64 -5.14 -36.32
N PHE A 703 -4.54 -6.47 -36.13
CA PHE A 703 -4.32 -7.46 -37.20
C PHE A 703 -5.64 -8.03 -37.75
N ASP A 704 -6.79 -7.37 -37.50
CA ASP A 704 -8.08 -7.85 -37.97
C ASP A 704 -8.22 -7.65 -39.50
N PRO A 705 -8.77 -8.65 -40.23
CA PRO A 705 -8.98 -8.52 -41.67
C PRO A 705 -9.98 -7.42 -42.04
N ASP A 706 -10.90 -7.04 -41.15
CA ASP A 706 -11.94 -6.05 -41.43
C ASP A 706 -11.43 -4.60 -41.24
N PRO A 707 -11.47 -3.75 -42.29
CA PRO A 707 -11.04 -2.35 -42.20
C PRO A 707 -11.78 -1.53 -41.13
N ILE A 708 -13.06 -1.82 -40.88
CA ILE A 708 -13.88 -1.11 -39.88
C ILE A 708 -13.31 -1.35 -38.47
N VAL A 709 -12.82 -2.57 -38.21
CA VAL A 709 -12.19 -2.93 -36.93
C VAL A 709 -10.86 -2.21 -36.78
N ARG A 710 -10.01 -2.24 -37.82
CA ARG A 710 -8.72 -1.53 -37.81
C ARG A 710 -8.90 -0.04 -37.57
N ARG A 711 -9.91 0.58 -38.19
CA ARG A 711 -10.26 2.00 -37.94
C ARG A 711 -10.69 2.24 -36.50
N ALA A 712 -11.56 1.40 -35.94
CA ALA A 712 -12.01 1.52 -34.56
C ALA A 712 -10.85 1.38 -33.55
N VAL A 713 -9.84 0.56 -33.84
CA VAL A 713 -8.61 0.44 -33.03
C VAL A 713 -7.82 1.75 -33.04
N VAL A 714 -7.64 2.37 -34.22
CA VAL A 714 -6.97 3.66 -34.35
C VAL A 714 -7.73 4.75 -33.57
N ASP A 715 -9.04 4.87 -33.77
CA ASP A 715 -9.86 5.86 -33.07
C ASP A 715 -9.84 5.65 -31.54
N SER A 716 -9.71 4.40 -31.08
CA SER A 716 -9.54 4.09 -29.65
C SER A 716 -8.17 4.53 -29.11
N TYR A 717 -7.09 4.43 -29.89
CA TYR A 717 -5.78 4.96 -29.52
C TYR A 717 -5.77 6.51 -29.51
N LEU A 718 -6.48 7.15 -30.43
CA LEU A 718 -6.56 8.61 -30.54
C LEU A 718 -7.33 9.26 -29.39
N ASN A 719 -8.41 8.65 -28.92
CA ASN A 719 -9.28 9.20 -27.88
C ASN A 719 -8.76 8.97 -26.44
N THR A 720 -7.57 8.44 -26.29
CA THR A 720 -6.98 8.15 -24.98
C THR A 720 -5.92 9.16 -24.57
N ASP A 721 -6.21 9.97 -23.54
CA ASP A 721 -5.24 10.84 -22.87
C ASP A 721 -4.24 10.00 -22.04
N HIS A 722 -3.25 9.39 -22.71
CA HIS A 722 -2.26 8.50 -22.08
C HIS A 722 -0.86 9.11 -22.03
N TRP A 723 -0.11 8.70 -21.00
CA TRP A 723 1.26 9.12 -20.74
C TRP A 723 2.31 8.15 -21.34
N GLU A 724 1.90 6.93 -21.72
CA GLU A 724 2.73 5.91 -22.39
C GLU A 724 2.60 5.98 -23.92
N ASP A 725 3.66 5.63 -24.63
CA ASP A 725 3.67 5.55 -26.09
C ASP A 725 2.97 4.26 -26.57
N PRO A 726 2.21 4.30 -27.67
CA PRO A 726 1.53 3.13 -28.21
C PRO A 726 2.55 2.08 -28.72
N PRO A 727 2.18 0.79 -28.74
CA PRO A 727 3.08 -0.26 -29.22
C PRO A 727 3.37 -0.06 -30.73
N ALA A 728 4.65 -0.01 -31.09
CA ALA A 728 5.09 0.27 -32.45
C ALA A 728 4.71 -0.83 -33.46
N ALA A 729 4.73 -2.10 -33.07
CA ALA A 729 4.47 -3.22 -33.98
C ALA A 729 3.01 -3.28 -34.50
N PRO A 730 1.95 -3.15 -33.67
CA PRO A 730 0.58 -3.02 -34.15
C PRO A 730 0.36 -1.81 -35.06
N LEU A 731 0.93 -0.65 -34.72
CA LEU A 731 0.83 0.55 -35.55
C LEU A 731 1.54 0.38 -36.91
N ALA A 732 2.73 -0.23 -36.92
CA ALA A 732 3.44 -0.52 -38.15
C ALA A 732 2.65 -1.47 -39.07
N HIS A 733 2.00 -2.50 -38.51
CA HIS A 733 1.12 -3.37 -39.28
C HIS A 733 -0.09 -2.62 -39.86
N LEU A 734 -0.73 -1.76 -39.04
CA LEU A 734 -1.84 -0.91 -39.49
C LEU A 734 -1.44 0.03 -40.63
N VAL A 735 -0.20 0.51 -40.65
CA VAL A 735 0.31 1.33 -41.77
C VAL A 735 0.57 0.46 -43.01
N ASN A 736 1.21 -0.70 -42.86
CA ASN A 736 1.56 -1.58 -43.99
C ASN A 736 0.32 -2.16 -44.71
N GLU A 737 -0.71 -2.55 -43.96
CA GLU A 737 -1.97 -3.12 -44.50
C GLU A 737 -3.12 -2.08 -44.53
N GLY A 738 -2.78 -0.81 -44.29
CA GLY A 738 -3.71 0.29 -44.11
C GLY A 738 -4.16 0.95 -45.42
N GLU A 739 -5.26 1.70 -45.33
CA GLU A 739 -5.73 2.60 -46.37
C GLU A 739 -5.38 4.06 -45.98
N PRO A 740 -5.45 5.03 -46.92
CA PRO A 740 -5.08 6.43 -46.66
C PRO A 740 -5.72 7.05 -45.42
N ASP A 741 -6.94 6.67 -45.06
CA ASP A 741 -7.63 7.17 -43.86
C ASP A 741 -6.96 6.71 -42.55
N ILE A 742 -6.38 5.51 -42.53
CA ILE A 742 -5.60 4.99 -41.39
C ILE A 742 -4.25 5.72 -41.33
N TRP A 743 -3.57 5.90 -42.48
CA TRP A 743 -2.29 6.60 -42.53
C TRP A 743 -2.39 8.03 -42.00
N ARG A 744 -3.40 8.79 -42.43
CA ARG A 744 -3.66 10.16 -41.95
C ARG A 744 -3.94 10.20 -40.46
N ALA A 745 -4.79 9.29 -39.96
CA ALA A 745 -5.12 9.23 -38.53
C ALA A 745 -3.90 8.88 -37.65
N VAL A 746 -3.01 8.00 -38.11
CA VAL A 746 -1.76 7.68 -37.39
C VAL A 746 -0.75 8.83 -37.49
N ALA A 747 -0.71 9.55 -38.62
CA ALA A 747 0.15 10.73 -38.80
C ALA A 747 -0.26 11.92 -37.92
N GLU A 748 -1.55 12.09 -37.64
CA GLU A 748 -2.07 13.14 -36.74
C GLU A 748 -1.84 12.83 -35.25
N PHE A 749 -1.58 11.58 -34.90
CA PHE A 749 -1.37 11.19 -33.51
C PHE A 749 0.00 11.59 -32.99
N TRP A 750 0.09 12.67 -32.22
CA TRP A 750 1.33 13.31 -31.76
C TRP A 750 2.34 12.41 -30.99
N ARG A 751 1.96 11.20 -30.57
CA ARG A 751 2.82 10.23 -29.88
C ARG A 751 3.32 9.09 -30.78
N THR A 752 3.00 9.09 -32.08
CA THR A 752 3.42 8.04 -33.01
C THR A 752 4.95 7.82 -32.94
N PRO A 753 5.43 6.57 -32.77
CA PRO A 753 6.85 6.27 -32.70
C PRO A 753 7.59 6.60 -34.01
N GLU A 754 8.85 7.02 -33.90
CA GLU A 754 9.70 7.37 -35.06
C GLU A 754 9.76 6.24 -36.11
N SER A 755 9.87 4.98 -35.69
CA SER A 755 9.90 3.82 -36.59
C SER A 755 8.63 3.64 -37.44
N VAL A 756 7.49 4.15 -36.96
CA VAL A 756 6.21 4.12 -37.70
C VAL A 756 6.11 5.33 -38.62
N LEU A 757 6.65 6.48 -38.23
CA LEU A 757 6.77 7.65 -39.10
C LEU A 757 7.60 7.32 -40.35
N ASP A 758 8.66 6.51 -40.24
CA ASP A 758 9.44 6.04 -41.40
C ASP A 758 8.61 5.30 -42.45
N LEU A 759 7.64 4.49 -41.99
CA LEU A 759 6.72 3.78 -42.87
C LEU A 759 5.74 4.75 -43.53
N LEU A 760 5.25 5.75 -42.79
CA LEU A 760 4.35 6.78 -43.32
C LEU A 760 5.03 7.66 -44.39
N VAL A 761 6.33 7.97 -44.23
CA VAL A 761 7.13 8.71 -45.23
C VAL A 761 7.36 7.88 -46.52
N ALA A 762 7.17 6.56 -46.46
CA ALA A 762 7.27 5.69 -47.63
C ALA A 762 5.93 5.51 -48.38
N THR A 763 4.83 6.11 -47.88
CA THR A 763 3.52 6.05 -48.54
C THR A 763 3.44 7.00 -49.73
N ASP A 764 2.40 6.88 -50.57
CA ASP A 764 2.14 7.77 -51.72
C ASP A 764 1.01 8.78 -51.44
N ASP A 765 0.68 9.04 -50.17
CA ASP A 765 -0.40 9.95 -49.76
C ASP A 765 0.14 11.30 -49.27
N ILE A 766 -0.25 12.36 -49.98
CA ILE A 766 0.24 13.72 -49.74
C ILE A 766 -0.20 14.24 -48.36
N ASP A 767 -1.44 13.97 -47.95
CA ASP A 767 -1.97 14.44 -46.66
C ASP A 767 -1.28 13.76 -45.48
N THR A 768 -0.94 12.47 -45.63
CA THR A 768 -0.11 11.73 -44.68
C THR A 768 1.28 12.36 -44.55
N HIS A 769 1.93 12.68 -45.66
CA HIS A 769 3.22 13.38 -45.65
C HIS A 769 3.15 14.76 -44.99
N VAL A 770 2.07 15.51 -45.21
CA VAL A 770 1.80 16.78 -44.51
C VAL A 770 1.62 16.56 -43.00
N GLY A 771 0.93 15.49 -42.60
CA GLY A 771 0.78 15.09 -41.20
C GLY A 771 2.13 14.79 -40.53
N VAL A 772 2.97 13.96 -41.18
CA VAL A 772 4.31 13.64 -40.68
C VAL A 772 5.21 14.88 -40.62
N ALA A 773 5.13 15.77 -41.62
CA ALA A 773 5.88 17.04 -41.63
C ALA A 773 5.47 18.03 -40.52
N LYS A 774 4.31 17.83 -39.88
CA LYS A 774 3.84 18.61 -38.72
C LYS A 774 4.09 17.91 -37.39
N HIS A 775 4.58 16.67 -37.41
CA HIS A 775 4.61 15.80 -36.24
C HIS A 775 5.78 16.15 -35.30
N PRO A 776 5.55 16.27 -33.97
CA PRO A 776 6.59 16.72 -33.04
C PRO A 776 7.75 15.74 -32.88
N LYS A 777 7.51 14.42 -33.04
CA LYS A 777 8.56 13.38 -32.97
C LYS A 777 9.20 13.03 -34.32
N ALA A 778 8.98 13.79 -35.39
CA ALA A 778 9.61 13.48 -36.68
C ALA A 778 11.14 13.71 -36.61
N SER A 779 11.92 12.74 -37.10
CA SER A 779 13.39 12.84 -37.09
C SER A 779 13.90 13.75 -38.22
N ALA A 780 15.12 14.26 -38.07
CA ALA A 780 15.76 15.10 -39.08
C ALA A 780 15.88 14.39 -40.45
N GLU A 781 16.16 13.08 -40.46
CA GLU A 781 16.25 12.27 -41.68
C GLU A 781 14.89 12.14 -42.38
N GLN A 782 13.82 11.92 -41.60
CA GLN A 782 12.45 11.84 -42.11
C GLN A 782 12.02 13.17 -42.73
N LEU A 783 12.27 14.28 -42.04
CA LEU A 783 11.98 15.62 -42.54
C LEU A 783 12.82 15.94 -43.79
N ALA A 784 14.10 15.56 -43.85
CA ALA A 784 14.95 15.76 -45.02
C ALA A 784 14.43 14.98 -46.26
N ARG A 785 13.90 13.76 -46.07
CA ARG A 785 13.23 12.99 -47.13
C ARG A 785 11.97 13.69 -47.65
N LEU A 786 11.15 14.24 -46.76
CA LEU A 786 9.94 15.00 -47.13
C LEU A 786 10.26 16.33 -47.81
N VAL A 787 11.32 17.02 -47.37
CA VAL A 787 11.84 18.25 -47.99
C VAL A 787 12.41 17.98 -49.38
N SER A 788 12.87 16.77 -49.66
CA SER A 788 13.32 16.38 -51.01
C SER A 788 12.15 16.06 -51.96
N SER A 789 10.90 16.16 -51.51
CA SER A 789 9.72 15.90 -52.34
C SER A 789 9.51 16.97 -53.42
N THR A 790 8.85 16.57 -54.51
CA THR A 790 8.47 17.45 -55.62
C THR A 790 7.09 18.10 -55.42
N ASN A 791 6.44 17.89 -54.28
CA ASN A 791 5.06 18.33 -54.04
C ASN A 791 5.03 19.65 -53.24
N PRO A 792 4.47 20.74 -53.80
CA PRO A 792 4.46 22.04 -53.14
C PRO A 792 3.64 22.06 -51.84
N THR A 793 2.63 21.20 -51.69
CA THR A 793 1.80 21.13 -50.48
C THR A 793 2.61 20.63 -49.28
N VAL A 794 3.47 19.63 -49.47
CA VAL A 794 4.37 19.12 -48.41
C VAL A 794 5.41 20.18 -48.03
N LEU A 795 5.99 20.84 -49.04
CA LEU A 795 6.99 21.89 -48.83
C LEU A 795 6.43 23.12 -48.11
N SER A 796 5.15 23.45 -48.32
CA SER A 796 4.50 24.60 -47.67
C SER A 796 4.49 24.53 -46.13
N VAL A 797 4.53 23.32 -45.55
CA VAL A 797 4.58 23.12 -44.08
C VAL A 797 5.85 23.73 -43.48
N PHE A 798 6.95 23.76 -44.23
CA PHE A 798 8.24 24.28 -43.79
C PHE A 798 8.33 25.81 -43.85
N CYS A 799 7.38 26.49 -44.51
CA CYS A 799 7.31 27.96 -44.49
C CYS A 799 6.98 28.49 -43.07
N ASP A 800 5.97 27.88 -42.44
CA ASP A 800 5.48 28.25 -41.11
C ASP A 800 5.33 26.98 -40.23
N PRO A 801 6.42 26.53 -39.59
CA PRO A 801 6.35 25.33 -38.75
C PRO A 801 5.44 25.58 -37.52
N PRO A 802 4.55 24.63 -37.16
CA PRO A 802 3.65 24.77 -36.02
C PRO A 802 4.37 25.15 -34.70
N SER A 803 3.74 25.97 -33.88
CA SER A 803 4.27 26.53 -32.63
C SER A 803 4.62 25.49 -31.54
N HIS A 804 4.26 24.22 -31.75
CA HIS A 804 4.41 23.11 -30.81
C HIS A 804 5.70 22.30 -30.96
N TYR A 805 6.62 22.66 -31.86
CA TYR A 805 7.95 22.04 -31.91
C TYR A 805 8.71 22.30 -30.59
N GLY A 806 9.16 21.22 -29.94
CA GLY A 806 10.02 21.30 -28.75
C GLY A 806 11.31 22.08 -29.04
N ARG A 807 11.91 22.69 -28.01
CA ARG A 807 13.13 23.54 -28.12
C ARG A 807 14.34 22.86 -28.81
N SER A 808 14.32 21.54 -28.99
CA SER A 808 15.42 20.73 -29.55
C SER A 808 15.10 20.05 -30.89
N GLN A 809 13.92 20.30 -31.48
CA GLN A 809 13.41 19.57 -32.66
C GLN A 809 12.77 20.51 -33.68
N ARG A 810 13.25 21.76 -33.82
CA ARG A 810 12.75 22.60 -34.92
C ARG A 810 13.32 22.03 -36.23
N PRO A 811 12.53 21.94 -37.32
CA PRO A 811 12.98 21.41 -38.60
C PRO A 811 14.28 22.07 -39.11
N PHE A 812 14.51 23.33 -38.75
CA PHE A 812 15.66 24.12 -39.15
C PHE A 812 16.84 24.10 -38.16
N ASP A 813 16.78 23.32 -37.07
CA ASP A 813 17.94 23.15 -36.18
C ASP A 813 18.91 22.04 -36.68
N SER A 814 18.46 21.23 -37.65
CA SER A 814 19.22 20.07 -38.18
C SER A 814 19.88 20.40 -39.52
N ARG A 815 21.18 20.08 -39.64
CA ARG A 815 21.99 20.35 -40.84
C ARG A 815 21.45 19.61 -42.07
N GLU A 816 20.96 18.39 -41.88
CA GLU A 816 20.46 17.51 -42.94
C GLU A 816 19.23 18.09 -43.64
N VAL A 817 18.32 18.68 -42.86
CA VAL A 817 17.09 19.29 -43.38
C VAL A 817 17.40 20.55 -44.19
N ILE A 818 18.35 21.37 -43.70
CA ILE A 818 18.79 22.58 -44.41
C ILE A 818 19.54 22.22 -45.70
N ASP A 819 20.43 21.22 -45.68
CA ASP A 819 21.12 20.75 -46.89
C ASP A 819 20.12 20.23 -47.93
N ALA A 820 19.15 19.41 -47.51
CA ALA A 820 18.09 18.91 -48.39
C ALA A 820 17.23 20.05 -48.98
N LEU A 821 16.88 21.04 -48.17
CA LEU A 821 16.11 22.21 -48.62
C LEU A 821 16.90 23.06 -49.62
N ALA A 822 18.17 23.33 -49.32
CA ALA A 822 19.05 24.12 -50.17
C ALA A 822 19.31 23.47 -51.53
N ARG A 823 19.31 22.14 -51.60
CA ARG A 823 19.45 21.38 -52.86
C ARG A 823 18.14 21.21 -53.62
N ASN A 824 16.98 21.46 -53.00
CA ASN A 824 15.69 21.30 -53.67
C ASN A 824 15.39 22.51 -54.59
N PRO A 825 15.33 22.33 -55.93
CA PRO A 825 15.12 23.43 -56.87
C PRO A 825 13.73 24.07 -56.79
N ILE A 826 12.76 23.42 -56.15
CA ILE A 826 11.40 23.96 -55.94
C ILE A 826 11.15 24.37 -54.49
N ALA A 827 12.20 24.50 -53.68
CA ALA A 827 12.08 24.93 -52.29
C ALA A 827 11.33 26.28 -52.17
N PRO A 828 10.40 26.44 -51.21
CA PRO A 828 9.70 27.70 -51.02
C PRO A 828 10.67 28.82 -50.59
N PRO A 829 10.58 30.03 -51.16
CA PRO A 829 11.46 31.14 -50.80
C PRO A 829 11.44 31.47 -49.30
N ALA A 830 10.26 31.41 -48.66
CA ALA A 830 10.11 31.66 -47.22
C ALA A 830 10.86 30.63 -46.35
N ALA A 831 10.87 29.36 -46.76
CA ALA A 831 11.60 28.30 -46.07
C ALA A 831 13.12 28.48 -46.23
N LEU A 832 13.59 28.87 -47.42
CA LEU A 832 15.01 29.18 -47.68
C LEU A 832 15.50 30.39 -46.87
N ALA A 833 14.73 31.49 -46.82
CA ALA A 833 15.04 32.64 -45.97
C ALA A 833 15.18 32.26 -44.50
N ARG A 834 14.28 31.41 -44.01
CA ARG A 834 14.31 30.95 -42.61
C ARG A 834 15.50 30.05 -42.34
N ALA A 835 15.82 29.13 -43.24
CA ALA A 835 17.00 28.27 -43.12
C ALA A 835 18.30 29.09 -43.04
N ALA A 836 18.42 30.14 -43.86
CA ALA A 836 19.57 31.02 -43.86
C ALA A 836 19.71 31.85 -42.57
N ARG A 837 18.60 32.27 -41.96
CA ARG A 837 18.61 33.00 -40.67
C ARG A 837 18.99 32.11 -39.47
N VAL A 838 18.82 30.79 -39.58
CA VAL A 838 19.07 29.84 -38.48
C VAL A 838 20.47 29.21 -38.58
N THR A 839 20.96 28.95 -39.80
CA THR A 839 22.27 28.29 -40.00
C THR A 839 23.45 29.23 -39.87
N SER A 840 24.50 28.77 -39.20
CA SER A 840 25.82 29.42 -39.14
C SER A 840 26.86 28.67 -39.99
N ASP A 841 26.48 27.60 -40.70
CA ASP A 841 27.38 26.82 -41.56
C ASP A 841 27.63 27.53 -42.90
N PRO A 842 28.86 27.95 -43.19
CA PRO A 842 29.20 28.66 -44.41
C PRO A 842 28.91 27.86 -45.69
N ALA A 843 29.04 26.53 -45.65
CA ALA A 843 28.80 25.66 -46.80
C ALA A 843 27.30 25.56 -47.14
N LEU A 844 26.42 25.60 -46.13
CA LEU A 844 24.97 25.58 -46.33
C LEU A 844 24.45 26.92 -46.84
N LEU A 845 24.98 28.04 -46.32
CA LEU A 845 24.66 29.38 -46.84
C LEU A 845 25.02 29.50 -48.33
N ASN A 846 26.15 28.93 -48.74
CA ASN A 846 26.56 28.85 -50.14
C ASN A 846 25.56 28.07 -51.01
N LEU A 847 25.07 26.92 -50.53
CA LEU A 847 24.07 26.12 -51.24
C LEU A 847 22.71 26.84 -51.35
N ILE A 848 22.29 27.54 -50.29
CA ILE A 848 21.07 28.34 -50.30
C ILE A 848 21.18 29.48 -51.31
N ALA A 849 22.33 30.16 -51.38
CA ALA A 849 22.56 31.28 -52.30
C ALA A 849 22.54 30.88 -53.78
N VAL A 850 22.87 29.62 -54.10
CA VAL A 850 22.85 29.07 -55.47
C VAL A 850 21.47 28.50 -55.84
N ASN A 851 20.56 28.36 -54.87
CA ASN A 851 19.23 27.81 -55.13
C ASN A 851 18.43 28.74 -56.07
N PRO A 852 17.76 28.21 -57.12
CA PRO A 852 16.96 29.02 -58.05
C PRO A 852 15.80 29.80 -57.39
N ASN A 853 15.30 29.37 -56.23
CA ASN A 853 14.22 30.04 -55.50
C ASN A 853 14.72 30.87 -54.30
N ALA A 854 16.02 31.15 -54.21
CA ALA A 854 16.58 31.98 -53.17
C ALA A 854 15.90 33.37 -53.16
N PRO A 855 15.37 33.84 -52.01
CA PRO A 855 14.63 35.09 -51.96
C PRO A 855 15.54 36.31 -52.17
N GLN A 856 15.03 37.29 -52.92
CA GLN A 856 15.71 38.55 -53.24
C GLN A 856 16.25 39.27 -51.99
N GLU A 857 15.45 39.33 -50.93
CA GLU A 857 15.82 39.99 -49.66
C GLU A 857 17.04 39.34 -49.01
N LEU A 858 17.14 38.01 -49.04
CA LEU A 858 18.28 37.26 -48.50
C LEU A 858 19.55 37.49 -49.33
N LEU A 859 19.43 37.46 -50.65
CA LEU A 859 20.56 37.73 -51.55
C LEU A 859 21.08 39.16 -51.38
N MET A 860 20.19 40.13 -51.13
CA MET A 860 20.54 41.51 -50.79
C MET A 860 21.19 41.66 -49.40
N GLU A 861 20.67 40.96 -48.37
CA GLU A 861 21.27 40.95 -47.02
C GLU A 861 22.70 40.37 -47.05
N LEU A 862 22.94 39.31 -47.84
CA LEU A 862 24.27 38.73 -48.05
C LEU A 862 25.21 39.62 -48.87
N ALA A 863 24.66 40.44 -49.78
CA ALA A 863 25.44 41.32 -50.66
C ALA A 863 25.82 42.68 -50.03
N SER A 864 24.98 43.22 -49.15
CA SER A 864 25.12 44.58 -48.60
C SER A 864 25.95 44.69 -47.32
N GLY A 865 26.04 43.64 -46.51
CA GLY A 865 26.83 43.63 -45.26
C GLY A 865 26.37 44.60 -44.16
N ASP A 866 25.28 45.35 -44.35
CA ASP A 866 24.85 46.46 -43.48
C ASP A 866 23.83 46.06 -42.39
N SER A 867 23.29 44.83 -42.38
CA SER A 867 22.37 44.35 -41.35
C SER A 867 23.08 43.49 -40.29
N GLU A 868 22.63 43.51 -39.03
CA GLU A 868 23.25 42.75 -37.92
C GLU A 868 23.31 41.23 -38.20
N ASP A 869 22.35 40.71 -38.97
CA ASP A 869 22.31 39.33 -39.48
C ASP A 869 23.25 39.12 -40.69
N GLY A 870 23.35 40.09 -41.60
CA GLY A 870 24.28 40.08 -42.74
C GLY A 870 25.75 40.17 -42.32
N VAL A 871 26.05 40.92 -41.26
CA VAL A 871 27.37 41.00 -40.61
C VAL A 871 27.75 39.65 -39.97
N ARG A 872 26.79 38.96 -39.34
CA ARG A 872 27.02 37.60 -38.80
C ARG A 872 27.30 36.57 -39.89
N ALA A 873 26.51 36.56 -40.97
CA ALA A 873 26.74 35.67 -42.12
C ALA A 873 28.07 35.97 -42.84
N ALA A 874 28.43 37.26 -42.99
CA ALA A 874 29.69 37.71 -43.58
C ALA A 874 30.92 37.45 -42.69
N SER A 875 30.75 37.32 -41.37
CA SER A 875 31.85 37.07 -40.43
C SER A 875 32.32 35.60 -40.37
N LEU A 876 31.47 34.66 -40.79
CA LEU A 876 31.72 33.21 -40.69
C LEU A 876 32.21 32.60 -42.01
N ASN A 877 32.00 33.26 -43.15
CA ASN A 877 32.47 32.83 -44.45
C ASN A 877 33.39 33.90 -45.06
N SER A 878 34.38 33.47 -45.84
CA SER A 878 35.20 34.39 -46.65
C SER A 878 34.29 35.13 -47.63
N SER A 879 33.83 36.33 -47.25
CA SER A 879 32.74 37.13 -47.84
C SER A 879 32.68 37.18 -49.38
N ILE A 880 33.82 37.02 -50.07
CA ILE A 880 33.92 37.03 -51.52
C ILE A 880 33.29 35.81 -52.22
N GLU A 881 33.30 34.62 -51.60
CA GLU A 881 32.78 33.39 -52.22
C GLU A 881 31.25 33.40 -52.36
N VAL A 882 30.54 33.94 -51.37
CA VAL A 882 29.08 34.07 -51.40
C VAL A 882 28.65 35.04 -52.51
N LEU A 883 29.36 36.16 -52.65
CA LEU A 883 29.12 37.14 -53.72
C LEU A 883 29.36 36.55 -55.11
N ARG A 884 30.43 35.75 -55.27
CA ARG A 884 30.70 35.00 -56.51
C ARG A 884 29.58 34.01 -56.82
N LEU A 885 29.05 33.29 -55.82
CA LEU A 885 27.95 32.34 -56.03
C LEU A 885 26.61 33.03 -56.35
N ALA A 886 26.31 34.15 -55.69
CA ALA A 886 25.15 34.98 -56.00
C ALA A 886 25.23 35.56 -57.42
N ALA A 887 26.42 35.99 -57.86
CA ALA A 887 26.68 36.42 -59.23
C ALA A 887 26.47 35.31 -60.28
N SER A 888 26.64 34.04 -59.90
CA SER A 888 26.37 32.88 -60.77
C SER A 888 24.92 32.40 -60.76
N ASN A 889 24.07 32.89 -59.85
CA ASN A 889 22.70 32.37 -59.71
C ASN A 889 21.80 32.92 -60.83
N PRO A 890 21.26 32.07 -61.73
CA PRO A 890 20.44 32.50 -62.86
C PRO A 890 19.06 33.07 -62.48
N ALA A 891 18.67 33.00 -61.21
CA ALA A 891 17.45 33.60 -60.68
C ALA A 891 17.70 34.86 -59.83
N CYS A 892 18.96 35.32 -59.76
CA CYS A 892 19.33 36.52 -59.01
C CYS A 892 18.70 37.76 -59.68
N PRO A 893 17.95 38.60 -58.95
CA PRO A 893 17.29 39.75 -59.55
C PRO A 893 18.28 40.85 -59.94
N GLY A 894 17.92 41.61 -60.99
CA GLY A 894 18.83 42.53 -61.68
C GLY A 894 19.39 43.67 -60.82
N ASP A 895 18.64 44.11 -59.80
CA ASP A 895 19.07 45.09 -58.80
C ASP A 895 20.18 44.56 -57.86
N VAL A 896 20.13 43.27 -57.52
CA VAL A 896 21.19 42.58 -56.75
C VAL A 896 22.44 42.41 -57.60
N LEU A 897 22.27 42.01 -58.86
CA LEU A 897 23.37 41.91 -59.82
C LEU A 897 24.01 43.29 -60.09
N GLU A 898 23.23 44.37 -60.07
CA GLU A 898 23.72 45.75 -60.13
C GLU A 898 24.48 46.15 -58.87
N ALA A 899 24.01 45.77 -57.67
CA ALA A 899 24.72 46.02 -56.41
C ALA A 899 26.10 45.33 -56.37
N LEU A 900 26.21 44.14 -56.96
CA LEU A 900 27.47 43.39 -57.06
C LEU A 900 28.52 44.06 -57.99
N LEU A 901 28.16 45.06 -58.79
CA LEU A 901 29.11 45.84 -59.59
C LEU A 901 30.16 46.56 -58.73
N SER A 902 29.78 46.97 -57.52
CA SER A 902 30.70 47.58 -56.55
C SER A 902 31.86 46.65 -56.16
N HIS A 903 31.70 45.34 -56.37
CA HIS A 903 32.70 44.30 -56.14
C HIS A 903 33.28 43.69 -57.43
N ALA A 904 32.96 44.25 -58.61
CA ALA A 904 33.42 43.76 -59.92
C ALA A 904 34.92 43.95 -60.20
N SER A 905 35.68 44.45 -59.21
CA SER A 905 37.15 44.42 -59.18
C SER A 905 37.69 43.01 -58.91
N ASP A 906 36.87 42.09 -58.41
CA ASP A 906 37.17 40.65 -58.37
C ASP A 906 36.88 40.02 -59.75
N PRO A 907 37.89 39.42 -60.42
CA PRO A 907 37.74 38.87 -61.77
C PRO A 907 36.75 37.71 -61.86
N ASP A 908 36.58 36.91 -60.80
CA ASP A 908 35.65 35.76 -60.78
C ASP A 908 34.19 36.25 -60.65
N ILE A 909 33.93 37.31 -59.87
CA ILE A 909 32.61 37.96 -59.81
C ILE A 909 32.25 38.55 -61.18
N ARG A 910 33.20 39.25 -61.82
CA ARG A 910 33.01 39.84 -63.15
C ARG A 910 32.70 38.79 -64.22
N GLU A 911 33.46 37.69 -64.26
CA GLU A 911 33.22 36.58 -65.20
C GLU A 911 31.84 35.94 -64.99
N ARG A 912 31.43 35.75 -63.74
CA ARG A 912 30.14 35.14 -63.40
C ARG A 912 28.96 36.05 -63.73
N LEU A 913 29.06 37.36 -63.48
CA LEU A 913 28.05 38.34 -63.92
C LEU A 913 27.89 38.38 -65.44
N LEU A 914 28.99 38.26 -66.20
CA LEU A 914 28.95 38.20 -67.67
C LEU A 914 28.28 36.93 -68.20
N ARG A 915 28.42 35.81 -67.48
CA ARG A 915 27.86 34.50 -67.86
C ARG A 915 26.46 34.24 -67.31
N ASN A 916 25.99 35.07 -66.39
CA ASN A 916 24.68 34.92 -65.78
C ASN A 916 23.58 35.42 -66.73
N SER A 917 22.61 34.54 -67.02
CA SER A 917 21.50 34.82 -67.93
C SER A 917 20.51 35.88 -67.41
N ALA A 918 20.51 36.17 -66.11
CA ALA A 918 19.66 37.17 -65.49
C ALA A 918 20.29 38.58 -65.43
N THR A 919 21.55 38.74 -65.85
CA THR A 919 22.22 40.04 -65.86
C THR A 919 21.57 40.97 -66.85
N THR A 920 21.13 42.14 -66.38
CA THR A 920 20.44 43.12 -67.22
C THR A 920 21.41 43.72 -68.26
N PRO A 921 20.90 44.13 -69.44
CA PRO A 921 21.71 44.80 -70.45
C PRO A 921 22.48 46.01 -69.90
N GLU A 922 21.89 46.76 -68.98
CA GLU A 922 22.50 47.92 -68.34
C GLU A 922 23.73 47.55 -67.49
N VAL A 923 23.65 46.45 -66.75
CA VAL A 923 24.76 45.91 -65.94
C VAL A 923 25.87 45.35 -66.84
N LEU A 924 25.52 44.64 -67.92
CA LEU A 924 26.49 44.15 -68.91
C LEU A 924 27.24 45.30 -69.59
N ILE A 925 26.54 46.39 -69.95
CA ILE A 925 27.15 47.59 -70.55
C ILE A 925 28.14 48.24 -69.58
N ARG A 926 27.79 48.39 -68.30
CA ARG A 926 28.69 48.96 -67.28
C ARG A 926 29.90 48.07 -67.01
N LEU A 927 29.74 46.75 -66.96
CA LEU A 927 30.84 45.79 -66.83
C LEU A 927 31.82 45.89 -67.99
N VAL A 928 31.34 46.06 -69.22
CA VAL A 928 32.20 46.22 -70.40
C VAL A 928 32.89 47.60 -70.43
N HIS A 929 32.27 48.65 -69.88
CA HIS A 929 32.84 50.00 -69.85
C HIS A 929 33.85 50.27 -68.71
N ASP A 930 33.71 49.64 -67.53
CA ASP A 930 34.62 49.80 -66.38
C ASP A 930 35.89 48.92 -66.49
N GLU A 931 36.64 49.01 -67.59
CA GLU A 931 37.98 48.39 -67.68
C GLU A 931 39.04 49.16 -66.87
N PRO A 932 39.79 48.52 -65.95
CA PRO A 932 41.20 48.86 -65.76
C PRO A 932 41.99 48.06 -66.81
N GLY A 933 42.31 48.67 -67.95
CA GLY A 933 43.05 47.95 -69.01
C GLY A 933 44.49 47.57 -68.60
N PRO A 934 45.26 46.84 -69.43
CA PRO A 934 44.87 45.81 -70.40
C PRO A 934 45.55 44.45 -70.09
N ALA A 935 44.87 43.32 -70.36
CA ALA A 935 45.51 42.05 -70.73
C ALA A 935 44.51 41.10 -71.40
N GLU A 936 44.40 41.23 -72.72
CA GLU A 936 44.40 40.16 -73.72
C GLU A 936 43.52 38.89 -73.58
N HIS A 937 42.61 38.77 -74.57
CA HIS A 937 42.20 37.60 -75.36
C HIS A 937 40.98 36.74 -74.97
N ALA A 938 40.04 36.75 -75.94
CA ALA A 938 39.08 35.72 -76.38
C ALA A 938 37.82 35.47 -75.54
#